data_AF-A0A7W8QY58-F1
#
_entry.id   AF-A0A7W8QY58-F1
#
_cell.length_a   1.000
_cell.length_b   1.000
_cell.length_c   1.000
_cell.angle_alpha   90.00
_cell.angle_beta   90.00
_cell.angle_gamma   90.00
#
_symmetry.space_group_name_H-M   'P 1'
#
loop_
_entity.id
_entity.type
_entity.pdbx_description
1 polymer ?
#
loop_
_entity_poly.entity_id
_entity_poly.type
_entity_poly.pdbx_seq_one_letter_code
_entity_poly.pdbx_strand_id
1 'polypeptide(L)'
;MNRLKTLSLILLTLTTVPSFALKTKKVGPSVEIEISRTATHVVRITNDTLVLISGSTYLFTVDTPEDKGLVSTQIGVQQLPQQLRAKDASVQTYRVMARDGSVKTEGELLNGDKLVVSSADGKSSKTYYIALKPMAVGGQLNLQQKNMTLNTRAELTLYFTAGQRTPNATVSIFLPRGIQPTLENTTVNVIGRGDVKLKDLATQSIGRVGSNYSYSKVGSVNITAAANGAAILSFKNLDLRPANGPDLKIVISGVKLETAGAYTFKASYTTNKPEILTSAGIGAETATLNVTSNVSDFERVLNKDIQYKETADSYTTANFSWGVNNNIQNPALMQSLDHGKNWKSLPAKIDSKKGFATVTGLQPNKLYHFKLIVKDGPNKGSSNVLKFYSGKMDVKSFGAKGDGKQDDTQAINEAIATINNMGGGTLLFSSGTYNVRTVHLKSNVYLFLNKDATIKAIKGADAPEPTWFSDKKYRSGLSPTAPGPYADPENYMTKQDVGHHYFRNTMFFGERLDNVKIIGRGLITGDGNLVNGDGVMNNTPDNRADKMFTLKLCTNLEIGGIYHPEDLWYDESKDEPYYIQKDGSKSFDHDNMLKIERGGHFALLATGTDHINVHDTYFAKYNTTNARDIYDFMGCNNVTVTNIYSKVSSDDIVKPGSDCALGFTRPARNYKVRNIIGDTNCNLFQIGSETADDIKDICVDNIYVLGANKAGFSISTNDGAHISDIHLNCGHTGKLHSRSKMFRTRAPFFISISNRARILGATVGRYVFMENGIKHDELLVQNVNIGKVENIILNGIDIAEVYGGSSYGGKNGRWKAYDGKQEKATPIVAGYKLPDPETVTGGLNFKLPNGLHTGYIKNIVFNDVHVLVKGGNAAADTANLAPELGVGQYNVANLKVQPSYGIWARHVSGLTVKNSTFNYEKRDSRYGIFLDDVLGARFSALKLVRAKDNATVIKLKNSSDVAIEDVVYFNDEWGKLPLKLAQ
;
A
#
# COMPACT_ATOMS: atom_id res chain seq x y z
N MET A 1 -11.47 14.44 -60.43
CA MET A 1 -12.94 14.67 -60.44
C MET A 1 -13.45 14.34 -59.05
N ASN A 2 -14.01 15.28 -58.28
CA ASN A 2 -15.47 15.63 -58.17
C ASN A 2 -16.32 14.50 -57.55
N ARG A 3 -17.15 14.64 -56.49
CA ARG A 3 -17.46 15.64 -55.39
C ARG A 3 -18.13 14.83 -54.22
N LEU A 4 -18.54 15.29 -53.03
CA LEU A 4 -18.53 16.55 -52.22
C LEU A 4 -17.83 16.25 -50.86
N LYS A 5 -17.70 17.06 -49.78
CA LYS A 5 -18.11 18.42 -49.35
C LYS A 5 -19.52 18.71 -48.76
N THR A 6 -19.77 18.26 -47.52
CA THR A 6 -20.65 18.89 -46.48
C THR A 6 -19.97 18.71 -45.12
N LEU A 7 -19.37 19.71 -44.47
CA LEU A 7 -19.93 20.89 -43.79
C LEU A 7 -20.92 20.58 -42.65
N SER A 8 -20.57 21.03 -41.44
CA SER A 8 -21.48 21.28 -40.32
C SER A 8 -20.94 22.46 -39.54
N LEU A 9 -21.76 23.50 -39.37
CA LEU A 9 -21.37 24.79 -38.81
C LEU A 9 -22.24 25.05 -37.58
N ILE A 10 -21.64 25.14 -36.40
CA ILE A 10 -22.36 25.51 -35.17
C ILE A 10 -21.97 26.94 -34.80
N LEU A 11 -23.00 27.78 -34.64
CA LEU A 11 -22.91 29.22 -34.50
C LEU A 11 -22.64 29.61 -33.04
N LEU A 12 -21.49 30.21 -32.76
CA LEU A 12 -21.20 30.77 -31.43
C LEU A 12 -21.70 32.21 -31.35
N THR A 13 -22.77 32.45 -30.59
CA THR A 13 -23.35 33.78 -30.41
C THR A 13 -22.49 34.65 -29.49
N LEU A 14 -21.96 35.75 -30.02
CA LEU A 14 -21.24 36.75 -29.22
C LEU A 14 -22.22 37.56 -28.37
N THR A 15 -22.18 37.39 -27.04
CA THR A 15 -22.70 38.39 -26.10
C THR A 15 -21.65 39.47 -25.88
N THR A 16 -21.91 40.70 -26.32
CA THR A 16 -20.99 41.84 -26.13
C THR A 16 -20.91 42.25 -24.67
N VAL A 17 -19.69 42.27 -24.13
CA VAL A 17 -19.35 42.88 -22.82
C VAL A 17 -18.41 44.06 -23.10
N PRO A 18 -18.63 45.25 -22.49
CA PRO A 18 -17.80 46.42 -22.78
C PRO A 18 -16.36 46.22 -22.29
N SER A 19 -15.41 46.25 -23.22
CA SER A 19 -13.97 46.19 -22.93
C SER A 19 -13.52 47.44 -22.18
N PHE A 20 -13.09 47.28 -20.92
CA PHE A 20 -12.22 48.26 -20.29
C PHE A 20 -10.90 48.34 -21.08
N ALA A 21 -10.64 49.50 -21.68
CA ALA A 21 -9.49 49.72 -22.56
C ALA A 21 -8.17 49.84 -21.78
N LEU A 22 -7.65 48.72 -21.30
CA LEU A 22 -6.24 48.58 -20.95
C LEU A 22 -5.40 48.94 -22.19
N LYS A 23 -4.53 49.95 -22.06
CA LYS A 23 -3.56 50.33 -23.10
C LYS A 23 -2.48 49.25 -23.23
N THR A 24 -2.81 48.15 -23.91
CA THR A 24 -1.82 47.17 -24.37
C THR A 24 -0.88 47.84 -25.37
N LYS A 25 0.40 47.97 -25.02
CA LYS A 25 1.44 48.28 -26.03
C LYS A 25 1.37 47.19 -27.10
N LYS A 26 1.32 47.57 -28.38
CA LYS A 26 1.72 46.67 -29.47
C LYS A 26 3.22 46.42 -29.33
N VAL A 27 3.59 45.38 -28.59
CA VAL A 27 4.94 44.81 -28.60
C VAL A 27 5.11 44.11 -29.95
N GLY A 28 6.22 44.38 -30.65
CA GLY A 28 6.56 43.63 -31.88
C GLY A 28 6.84 42.16 -31.54
N PRO A 29 6.58 41.20 -32.43
CA PRO A 29 6.63 39.79 -32.09
C PRO A 29 8.04 39.37 -31.69
N SER A 30 8.22 38.98 -30.42
CA SER A 30 9.54 38.67 -29.86
C SER A 30 10.04 37.30 -30.28
N VAL A 31 11.36 37.21 -30.45
CA VAL A 31 12.13 35.96 -30.66
C VAL A 31 13.01 35.61 -29.46
N GLU A 32 12.86 36.33 -28.34
CA GLU A 32 13.56 36.04 -27.09
C GLU A 32 12.84 34.95 -26.30
N ILE A 33 13.59 33.93 -25.91
CA ILE A 33 13.16 32.85 -25.01
C ILE A 33 13.63 33.05 -23.58
N GLU A 34 12.87 32.48 -22.64
CA GLU A 34 13.30 32.26 -21.27
C GLU A 34 12.94 30.83 -20.81
N ILE A 35 13.47 30.43 -19.66
CA ILE A 35 13.31 29.09 -19.10
C ILE A 35 11.88 28.89 -18.61
N SER A 36 11.24 27.80 -19.02
CA SER A 36 9.91 27.43 -18.54
C SER A 36 9.92 27.12 -17.03
N ARG A 37 8.81 27.42 -16.34
CA ARG A 37 8.60 27.03 -14.93
C ARG A 37 8.53 25.51 -14.73
N THR A 38 8.37 24.74 -15.81
CA THR A 38 8.39 23.27 -15.82
C THR A 38 9.70 22.70 -16.39
N ALA A 39 10.69 23.55 -16.70
CA ALA A 39 11.95 23.09 -17.27
C ALA A 39 12.78 22.31 -16.26
N THR A 40 13.37 21.20 -16.71
CA THR A 40 14.23 20.30 -15.95
C THR A 40 15.57 20.04 -16.65
N HIS A 41 15.70 20.33 -17.95
CA HIS A 41 16.90 20.03 -18.76
C HIS A 41 17.65 21.26 -19.26
N VAL A 42 17.32 22.47 -18.79
CA VAL A 42 18.03 23.72 -19.14
C VAL A 42 18.88 24.17 -17.97
N VAL A 43 20.17 24.44 -18.22
CA VAL A 43 21.14 24.94 -17.24
C VAL A 43 21.14 26.48 -17.19
N ARG A 44 21.11 27.12 -18.37
CA ARG A 44 21.01 28.58 -18.54
C ARG A 44 20.74 28.95 -19.99
N ILE A 45 20.31 30.18 -20.22
CA ILE A 45 20.20 30.81 -21.53
C ILE A 45 21.07 32.08 -21.51
N THR A 46 21.90 32.28 -22.54
CA THR A 46 22.65 33.54 -22.77
C THR A 46 22.02 34.33 -23.92
N ASN A 47 22.68 35.38 -24.41
CA ASN A 47 22.20 36.15 -25.56
C ASN A 47 22.03 35.29 -26.83
N ASP A 48 22.81 34.23 -26.99
CA ASP A 48 22.99 33.44 -28.22
C ASP A 48 23.13 31.93 -28.00
N THR A 49 23.18 31.46 -26.74
CA THR A 49 23.50 30.07 -26.39
C THR A 49 22.48 29.50 -25.41
N LEU A 50 21.93 28.34 -25.74
CA LEU A 50 21.06 27.54 -24.90
C LEU A 50 21.88 26.39 -24.29
N VAL A 51 22.15 26.45 -22.98
CA VAL A 51 22.93 25.42 -22.29
C VAL A 51 21.97 24.39 -21.70
N LEU A 52 22.07 23.15 -22.18
CA LEU A 52 21.25 22.01 -21.79
C LEU A 52 22.03 21.01 -20.93
N ILE A 53 21.29 20.14 -20.26
CA ILE A 53 21.83 19.05 -19.43
C ILE A 53 22.24 17.85 -20.30
N SER A 54 23.36 17.24 -19.93
CA SER A 54 23.77 15.90 -20.34
C SER A 54 24.26 15.10 -19.12
N GLY A 55 24.50 13.79 -19.31
CA GLY A 55 24.90 12.83 -18.27
C GLY A 55 24.18 11.50 -18.46
N SER A 56 24.27 10.62 -17.47
CA SER A 56 23.63 9.30 -17.46
C SER A 56 22.92 8.97 -16.14
N THR A 57 22.00 8.02 -16.18
CA THR A 57 21.23 7.54 -15.02
C THR A 57 20.91 6.05 -15.15
N TYR A 58 20.54 5.39 -14.04
CA TYR A 58 19.98 4.03 -14.11
C TYR A 58 18.46 4.06 -14.14
N LEU A 59 17.89 3.46 -15.19
CA LEU A 59 16.45 3.36 -15.44
C LEU A 59 16.12 1.98 -16.00
N PHE A 60 15.56 1.11 -15.16
CA PHE A 60 15.04 -0.19 -15.59
C PHE A 60 13.52 -0.10 -15.79
N THR A 61 13.01 -0.82 -16.78
CA THR A 61 11.62 -1.23 -16.87
C THR A 61 11.55 -2.76 -16.76
N VAL A 62 10.34 -3.29 -16.66
CA VAL A 62 10.04 -4.73 -16.82
C VAL A 62 10.67 -5.35 -18.10
N ASP A 63 10.83 -4.57 -19.17
CA ASP A 63 11.38 -5.05 -20.45
C ASP A 63 12.90 -4.88 -20.57
N THR A 64 13.52 -3.93 -19.83
CA THR A 64 14.97 -3.66 -19.87
C THR A 64 15.80 -4.92 -19.53
N PRO A 65 16.84 -5.27 -20.32
CA PRO A 65 17.81 -6.32 -19.96
C PRO A 65 18.58 -6.01 -18.67
N GLU A 66 19.04 -7.05 -17.95
CA GLU A 66 19.69 -6.92 -16.62
C GLU A 66 20.91 -5.96 -16.65
N ASP A 67 21.66 -5.97 -17.75
CA ASP A 67 22.88 -5.19 -17.98
C ASP A 67 22.65 -3.80 -18.60
N LYS A 68 21.43 -3.50 -19.09
CA LYS A 68 21.17 -2.34 -19.99
C LYS A 68 20.26 -1.26 -19.39
N GLY A 69 20.31 -1.10 -18.07
CA GLY A 69 19.62 -0.01 -17.36
C GLY A 69 20.34 1.33 -17.37
N LEU A 70 21.60 1.41 -17.82
CA LEU A 70 22.31 2.69 -17.93
C LEU A 70 21.83 3.45 -19.18
N VAL A 71 21.22 4.62 -18.98
CA VAL A 71 20.63 5.43 -20.05
C VAL A 71 21.11 6.89 -20.00
N SER A 72 21.03 7.57 -21.14
CA SER A 72 21.30 9.01 -21.28
C SER A 72 20.25 9.86 -20.55
N THR A 73 20.67 11.00 -19.99
CA THR A 73 19.78 12.06 -19.47
C THR A 73 19.65 13.25 -20.44
N GLN A 74 20.20 13.13 -21.65
CA GLN A 74 20.22 14.18 -22.66
C GLN A 74 18.83 14.35 -23.30
N ILE A 75 18.36 15.58 -23.40
CA ILE A 75 17.03 15.89 -23.92
C ILE A 75 16.97 15.83 -25.45
N GLY A 76 15.89 15.25 -25.99
CA GLY A 76 15.64 15.13 -27.42
C GLY A 76 14.94 16.33 -28.05
N VAL A 77 15.03 16.45 -29.39
CA VAL A 77 14.46 17.55 -30.18
C VAL A 77 13.01 17.87 -29.83
N GLN A 78 12.15 16.85 -29.78
CA GLN A 78 10.70 17.01 -29.59
C GLN A 78 10.33 17.48 -28.17
N GLN A 79 11.22 17.27 -27.19
CA GLN A 79 11.01 17.63 -25.79
C GLN A 79 11.48 19.07 -25.49
N LEU A 80 12.38 19.62 -26.32
CA LEU A 80 13.00 20.94 -26.12
C LEU A 80 11.98 22.10 -25.97
N PRO A 81 10.90 22.21 -26.79
CA PRO A 81 9.96 23.32 -26.68
C PRO A 81 9.28 23.41 -25.31
N GLN A 82 9.11 22.28 -24.61
CA GLN A 82 8.47 22.22 -23.28
C GLN A 82 9.36 22.82 -22.18
N GLN A 83 10.66 22.99 -22.43
CA GLN A 83 11.62 23.59 -21.51
C GLN A 83 11.66 25.13 -21.62
N LEU A 84 11.01 25.71 -22.63
CA LEU A 84 11.17 27.10 -23.04
C LEU A 84 9.81 27.83 -23.06
N ARG A 85 9.86 29.17 -23.07
CA ARG A 85 8.71 30.03 -23.37
C ARG A 85 9.19 31.39 -23.88
N ALA A 86 8.30 32.11 -24.58
CA ALA A 86 8.56 33.49 -24.97
C ALA A 86 8.69 34.42 -23.74
N LYS A 87 9.70 35.28 -23.75
CA LYS A 87 10.01 36.22 -22.65
C LYS A 87 8.94 37.29 -22.41
N ASP A 88 8.11 37.56 -23.42
CA ASP A 88 6.98 38.50 -23.40
C ASP A 88 5.61 37.81 -23.50
N ALA A 89 5.58 36.47 -23.40
CA ALA A 89 4.43 35.60 -23.66
C ALA A 89 3.82 35.71 -25.08
N SER A 90 4.59 36.18 -26.08
CA SER A 90 4.20 36.08 -27.49
C SER A 90 4.19 34.62 -27.99
N VAL A 91 3.49 34.38 -29.11
CA VAL A 91 3.52 33.08 -29.77
C VAL A 91 4.79 32.96 -30.61
N GLN A 92 5.54 31.88 -30.41
CA GLN A 92 6.79 31.56 -31.08
C GLN A 92 6.73 30.16 -31.70
N THR A 93 7.55 29.94 -32.73
CA THR A 93 7.78 28.63 -33.34
C THR A 93 9.25 28.24 -33.18
N TYR A 94 9.50 26.93 -33.08
CA TYR A 94 10.82 26.38 -32.73
C TYR A 94 11.23 25.35 -33.78
N ARG A 95 12.43 25.51 -34.36
CA ARG A 95 13.03 24.55 -35.29
C ARG A 95 14.46 24.24 -34.89
N VAL A 96 14.77 22.97 -34.64
CA VAL A 96 16.15 22.54 -34.42
C VAL A 96 16.82 22.26 -35.76
N MET A 97 18.09 22.66 -35.86
CA MET A 97 18.99 22.36 -36.96
C MET A 97 20.26 21.74 -36.40
N ALA A 98 20.84 20.76 -37.08
CA ALA A 98 22.08 20.16 -36.64
C ALA A 98 23.27 21.12 -36.86
N ARG A 99 24.44 20.75 -36.34
CA ARG A 99 25.68 21.55 -36.49
C ARG A 99 26.02 21.90 -37.94
N ASP A 100 25.76 21.00 -38.88
CA ASP A 100 25.96 21.20 -40.33
C ASP A 100 24.93 22.12 -41.00
N GLY A 101 23.79 22.38 -40.36
CA GLY A 101 22.69 23.18 -40.91
C GLY A 101 21.52 22.36 -41.50
N SER A 102 21.58 21.03 -41.48
CA SER A 102 20.42 20.18 -41.77
C SER A 102 19.30 20.39 -40.73
N VAL A 103 18.04 20.18 -41.11
CA VAL A 103 16.91 20.29 -40.16
C VAL A 103 16.80 18.99 -39.36
N LYS A 104 16.69 19.11 -38.04
CA LYS A 104 16.66 17.98 -37.11
C LYS A 104 15.30 17.92 -36.42
N THR A 105 14.56 16.83 -36.60
CA THR A 105 13.18 16.65 -36.12
C THR A 105 13.06 15.67 -34.94
N GLU A 106 14.11 14.89 -34.69
CA GLU A 106 14.15 13.83 -33.68
C GLU A 106 15.59 13.54 -33.20
N GLY A 107 15.74 12.57 -32.30
CA GLY A 107 17.01 12.22 -31.66
C GLY A 107 17.43 13.20 -30.55
N GLU A 108 18.55 12.87 -29.89
CA GLU A 108 19.17 13.69 -28.85
C GLU A 108 19.76 14.99 -29.43
N LEU A 109 19.75 16.07 -28.65
CA LEU A 109 20.40 17.33 -29.02
C LEU A 109 21.91 17.27 -28.74
N LEU A 110 22.73 17.68 -29.71
CA LEU A 110 24.19 17.59 -29.65
C LEU A 110 24.87 18.95 -29.48
N ASN A 111 26.11 18.93 -29.01
CA ASN A 111 26.98 20.12 -28.95
C ASN A 111 27.16 20.74 -30.34
N GLY A 112 26.73 22.00 -30.51
CA GLY A 112 26.80 22.73 -31.78
C GLY A 112 25.57 22.61 -32.67
N ASP A 113 24.54 21.84 -32.28
CA ASP A 113 23.19 21.98 -32.84
C ASP A 113 22.65 23.40 -32.56
N LYS A 114 21.57 23.79 -33.25
CA LYS A 114 21.05 25.16 -33.25
C LYS A 114 19.53 25.15 -33.09
N LEU A 115 19.01 25.92 -32.14
CA LEU A 115 17.59 26.22 -32.04
C LEU A 115 17.31 27.54 -32.77
N VAL A 116 16.51 27.50 -33.85
CA VAL A 116 15.94 28.70 -34.46
C VAL A 116 14.56 28.95 -33.83
N VAL A 117 14.42 30.11 -33.19
CA VAL A 117 13.17 30.64 -32.67
C VAL A 117 12.63 31.65 -33.68
N SER A 118 11.38 31.50 -34.13
CA SER A 118 10.74 32.43 -35.06
C SER A 118 9.43 32.98 -34.49
N SER A 119 9.19 34.26 -34.77
CA SER A 119 7.91 34.96 -34.55
C SER A 119 6.71 34.23 -35.18
N ALA A 120 5.52 34.41 -34.60
CA ALA A 120 4.28 33.83 -35.13
C ALA A 120 3.93 34.23 -36.58
N ASP A 121 4.44 35.37 -37.06
CA ASP A 121 4.26 35.82 -38.46
C ASP A 121 5.46 35.50 -39.37
N GLY A 122 6.48 34.81 -38.83
CA GLY A 122 7.69 34.38 -39.55
C GLY A 122 8.66 35.47 -39.95
N LYS A 123 8.38 36.77 -39.67
CA LYS A 123 9.18 37.91 -40.17
C LYS A 123 10.44 38.19 -39.36
N SER A 124 10.57 37.60 -38.19
CA SER A 124 11.75 37.71 -37.33
C SER A 124 12.11 36.34 -36.77
N SER A 125 13.41 36.05 -36.73
CA SER A 125 13.97 34.84 -36.16
C SER A 125 15.26 35.13 -35.38
N LYS A 126 15.60 34.25 -34.46
CA LYS A 126 16.84 34.28 -33.67
C LYS A 126 17.37 32.86 -33.50
N THR A 127 18.68 32.69 -33.66
CA THR A 127 19.36 31.41 -33.49
C THR A 127 20.02 31.36 -32.13
N TYR A 128 19.83 30.25 -31.42
CA TYR A 128 20.56 29.90 -30.20
C TYR A 128 21.39 28.65 -30.46
N TYR A 129 22.70 28.72 -30.22
CA TYR A 129 23.59 27.56 -30.28
C TYR A 129 23.34 26.65 -29.06
N ILE A 130 23.30 25.34 -29.27
CA ILE A 130 23.10 24.36 -28.21
C ILE A 130 24.46 23.92 -27.67
N ALA A 131 24.64 24.09 -26.37
CA ALA A 131 25.78 23.58 -25.62
C ALA A 131 25.30 22.60 -24.55
N LEU A 132 26.00 21.49 -24.36
CA LEU A 132 25.69 20.48 -23.37
C LEU A 132 26.61 20.61 -22.16
N LYS A 133 26.10 20.37 -20.95
CA LYS A 133 26.88 20.35 -19.73
C LYS A 133 26.46 19.18 -18.81
N PRO A 134 27.41 18.35 -18.34
CA PRO A 134 27.18 17.37 -17.29
C PRO A 134 26.58 18.01 -16.02
N MET A 135 25.32 17.70 -15.73
CA MET A 135 24.56 18.18 -14.57
C MET A 135 23.42 17.21 -14.24
N ALA A 136 22.92 17.23 -13.00
CA ALA A 136 21.78 16.39 -12.65
C ALA A 136 20.48 16.99 -13.21
N VAL A 137 19.64 16.18 -13.87
CA VAL A 137 18.31 16.61 -14.35
C VAL A 137 17.55 17.30 -13.23
N GLY A 138 17.03 18.50 -13.48
CA GLY A 138 16.34 19.31 -12.48
C GLY A 138 15.19 18.54 -11.83
N GLY A 139 15.13 18.57 -10.50
CA GLY A 139 13.99 18.07 -9.75
C GLY A 139 12.73 18.93 -9.89
N GLN A 140 11.79 18.72 -8.98
CA GLN A 140 10.56 19.50 -8.87
C GLN A 140 10.42 19.98 -7.42
N LEU A 141 10.10 21.26 -7.24
CA LEU A 141 9.72 21.84 -5.96
C LEU A 141 8.28 22.37 -6.05
N ASN A 142 7.40 21.87 -5.19
CA ASN A 142 6.01 22.27 -5.13
C ASN A 142 5.65 22.75 -3.72
N LEU A 143 4.66 23.66 -3.63
CA LEU A 143 4.04 24.07 -2.37
C LEU A 143 2.61 23.52 -2.32
N GLN A 144 2.16 23.09 -1.14
CA GLN A 144 0.78 22.67 -0.94
C GLN A 144 -0.18 23.87 -1.08
N GLN A 145 0.07 24.95 -0.35
CA GLN A 145 -0.61 26.23 -0.54
C GLN A 145 0.24 27.15 -1.43
N LYS A 146 -0.35 27.67 -2.52
CA LYS A 146 0.31 28.65 -3.41
C LYS A 146 0.08 30.10 -3.00
N ASN A 147 -0.81 30.32 -2.03
CA ASN A 147 -1.08 31.63 -1.43
C ASN A 147 -1.11 31.50 0.10
N MET A 148 -0.90 32.60 0.81
CA MET A 148 -0.99 32.70 2.27
C MET A 148 -1.56 34.07 2.65
N THR A 149 -2.42 34.11 3.67
CA THR A 149 -2.97 35.38 4.15
C THR A 149 -1.94 36.15 4.96
N LEU A 150 -1.88 37.47 4.77
CA LEU A 150 -0.97 38.34 5.50
C LEU A 150 -1.24 38.32 7.02
N ASN A 151 -0.16 38.30 7.80
CA ASN A 151 -0.16 38.32 9.26
C ASN A 151 -0.86 37.15 9.99
N THR A 152 -1.35 36.12 9.28
CA THR A 152 -1.88 34.90 9.89
C THR A 152 -0.74 33.94 10.26
N ARG A 153 -1.01 32.95 11.12
CA ARG A 153 -0.11 31.81 11.36
C ARG A 153 -0.61 30.60 10.57
N ALA A 154 0.28 29.92 9.86
CA ALA A 154 -0.04 28.72 9.08
C ALA A 154 1.07 27.66 9.16
N GLU A 155 0.76 26.46 8.68
CA GLU A 155 1.76 25.45 8.32
C GLU A 155 2.08 25.53 6.84
N LEU A 156 3.38 25.60 6.51
CA LEU A 156 3.85 25.64 5.13
C LEU A 156 4.41 24.29 4.72
N THR A 157 3.71 23.58 3.84
CA THR A 157 4.18 22.29 3.29
C THR A 157 4.85 22.47 1.94
N LEU A 158 6.10 22.01 1.85
CA LEU A 158 6.87 21.88 0.62
C LEU A 158 7.01 20.40 0.23
N TYR A 159 6.95 20.13 -1.07
CA TYR A 159 7.22 18.81 -1.65
C TYR A 159 8.37 18.93 -2.65
N PHE A 160 9.42 18.14 -2.46
CA PHE A 160 10.54 18.01 -3.39
C PHE A 160 10.61 16.60 -3.98
N THR A 161 10.89 16.51 -5.28
CA THR A 161 11.19 15.27 -5.99
C THR A 161 12.46 15.46 -6.82
N ALA A 162 13.46 14.60 -6.65
CA ALA A 162 14.69 14.59 -7.44
C ALA A 162 14.42 14.14 -8.88
N GLY A 163 15.00 14.85 -9.86
CA GLY A 163 14.82 14.58 -11.29
C GLY A 163 15.43 13.26 -11.76
N GLN A 164 16.26 12.64 -10.92
CA GLN A 164 16.80 11.29 -11.07
C GLN A 164 16.65 10.54 -9.75
N ARG A 165 16.47 9.22 -9.83
CA ARG A 165 16.70 8.32 -8.71
C ARG A 165 18.21 8.24 -8.44
N THR A 166 18.66 8.15 -7.18
CA THR A 166 20.11 8.05 -6.87
C THR A 166 20.34 7.68 -5.39
N PRO A 167 21.40 6.90 -5.05
CA PRO A 167 21.82 6.70 -3.66
C PRO A 167 22.58 7.92 -3.10
N ASN A 168 22.69 8.00 -1.77
CA ASN A 168 23.52 8.98 -1.03
C ASN A 168 23.36 10.45 -1.49
N ALA A 169 22.13 10.87 -1.80
CA ALA A 169 21.84 12.21 -2.28
C ALA A 169 22.02 13.27 -1.18
N THR A 170 22.38 14.48 -1.60
CA THR A 170 22.21 15.72 -0.83
C THR A 170 21.12 16.55 -1.48
N VAL A 171 20.19 17.10 -0.70
CA VAL A 171 19.13 18.01 -1.16
C VAL A 171 19.20 19.30 -0.35
N SER A 172 19.27 20.45 -1.03
CA SER A 172 19.29 21.77 -0.42
C SER A 172 18.03 22.56 -0.80
N ILE A 173 17.25 22.97 0.20
CA ILE A 173 16.04 23.79 0.03
C ILE A 173 16.33 25.20 0.57
N PHE A 174 16.23 26.19 -0.31
CA PHE A 174 16.47 27.60 -0.05
C PHE A 174 15.13 28.29 0.25
N LEU A 175 14.98 28.78 1.48
CA LEU A 175 13.78 29.43 2.00
C LEU A 175 13.97 30.95 2.00
N PRO A 176 13.01 31.75 1.47
CA PRO A 176 13.12 33.20 1.45
C PRO A 176 13.06 33.83 2.85
N ARG A 177 13.58 35.07 2.96
CA ARG A 177 13.63 35.85 4.21
C ARG A 177 12.25 35.90 4.90
N GLY A 178 12.25 35.66 6.21
CA GLY A 178 11.04 35.67 7.05
C GLY A 178 10.51 34.27 7.38
N ILE A 179 10.97 33.23 6.67
CA ILE A 179 10.64 31.83 6.98
C ILE A 179 11.83 31.23 7.73
N GLN A 180 11.68 31.06 9.05
CA GLN A 180 12.72 30.54 9.93
C GLN A 180 12.39 29.10 10.36
N PRO A 181 13.00 28.07 9.74
CA PRO A 181 12.92 26.71 10.23
C PRO A 181 13.84 26.52 11.44
N THR A 182 13.46 25.60 12.31
CA THR A 182 14.25 25.13 13.45
C THR A 182 14.17 23.61 13.48
N LEU A 183 14.99 22.97 14.31
CA LEU A 183 14.93 21.51 14.44
C LEU A 183 13.63 20.99 15.10
N GLU A 184 12.84 21.87 15.74
CA GLU A 184 11.65 21.53 16.53
C GLU A 184 10.31 21.92 15.87
N ASN A 185 10.26 23.04 15.12
CA ASN A 185 9.04 23.50 14.41
C ASN A 185 8.93 22.97 12.97
N THR A 186 9.93 22.21 12.50
CA THR A 186 9.96 21.69 11.13
C THR A 186 10.01 20.16 11.16
N THR A 187 9.16 19.54 10.35
CA THR A 187 9.15 18.09 10.11
C THR A 187 9.57 17.76 8.69
N VAL A 188 10.05 16.54 8.48
CA VAL A 188 10.36 15.95 7.18
C VAL A 188 9.87 14.51 7.10
N ASN A 189 9.48 14.09 5.91
CA ASN A 189 9.16 12.71 5.57
C ASN A 189 9.94 12.32 4.32
N VAL A 190 10.97 11.50 4.50
CA VAL A 190 11.86 11.03 3.45
C VAL A 190 11.28 9.76 2.84
N ILE A 191 11.04 9.77 1.52
CA ILE A 191 10.54 8.67 0.67
C ILE A 191 9.32 7.87 1.21
N GLY A 192 8.56 8.38 2.18
CA GLY A 192 7.40 7.71 2.76
C GLY A 192 7.60 7.10 4.14
N ARG A 193 8.77 7.26 4.76
CA ARG A 193 9.10 6.68 6.09
C ARG A 193 8.31 7.26 7.28
N GLY A 194 7.38 8.19 7.02
CA GLY A 194 6.62 8.92 8.03
C GLY A 194 7.22 10.29 8.35
N ASP A 195 6.38 11.19 8.88
CA ASP A 195 6.79 12.53 9.28
C ASP A 195 7.54 12.49 10.63
N VAL A 196 8.77 13.01 10.66
CA VAL A 196 9.58 13.19 11.89
C VAL A 196 10.09 14.62 12.00
N LYS A 197 10.38 15.11 13.22
CA LYS A 197 11.04 16.41 13.40
C LYS A 197 12.46 16.37 12.84
N LEU A 198 12.96 17.52 12.39
CA LEU A 198 14.32 17.62 11.82
C LEU A 198 15.43 17.15 12.79
N LYS A 199 15.29 17.36 14.11
CA LYS A 199 16.24 16.80 15.10
C LYS A 199 16.27 15.26 15.11
N ASP A 200 15.15 14.61 14.84
CA ASP A 200 14.94 13.18 15.01
C ASP A 200 15.21 12.40 13.70
N LEU A 201 15.47 13.09 12.58
CA LEU A 201 15.78 12.48 11.28
C LEU A 201 16.99 11.52 11.33
N ALA A 202 18.02 11.87 12.11
CA ALA A 202 19.23 11.06 12.23
C ALA A 202 19.05 9.80 13.09
N THR A 203 17.95 9.73 13.85
CA THR A 203 17.57 8.61 14.74
C THR A 203 16.29 7.90 14.28
N GLN A 204 15.63 8.37 13.22
CA GLN A 204 14.51 7.69 12.58
C GLN A 204 14.94 6.28 12.12
N SER A 205 14.12 5.28 12.40
CA SER A 205 14.40 3.90 12.01
C SER A 205 14.54 3.77 10.49
N ILE A 206 15.62 3.09 10.06
CA ILE A 206 15.81 2.65 8.68
C ILE A 206 14.93 1.45 8.30
N GLY A 207 14.26 0.83 9.28
CA GLY A 207 13.59 -0.47 9.17
C GLY A 207 14.51 -1.61 9.61
N ARG A 208 13.98 -2.84 9.74
CA ARG A 208 14.81 -4.04 9.92
C ARG A 208 15.64 -4.33 8.66
N VAL A 209 16.94 -4.50 8.84
CA VAL A 209 17.92 -4.83 7.78
C VAL A 209 18.97 -5.81 8.31
N GLY A 210 19.61 -6.57 7.42
CA GLY A 210 20.84 -7.29 7.73
C GLY A 210 22.07 -6.37 7.73
N SER A 211 23.17 -6.83 8.32
CA SER A 211 24.38 -5.99 8.55
C SER A 211 25.10 -5.50 7.29
N ASN A 212 24.76 -6.00 6.09
CA ASN A 212 25.38 -5.61 4.82
C ASN A 212 24.58 -4.51 4.07
N TYR A 213 23.71 -3.76 4.75
CA TYR A 213 23.00 -2.61 4.18
C TYR A 213 23.77 -1.31 4.41
N SER A 214 23.94 -0.50 3.36
CA SER A 214 24.87 0.64 3.35
C SER A 214 24.51 1.82 4.26
N TYR A 215 23.28 1.89 4.80
CA TYR A 215 22.77 3.04 5.53
C TYR A 215 22.47 2.66 6.98
N SER A 216 23.05 3.42 7.93
CA SER A 216 22.79 3.28 9.37
C SER A 216 21.76 4.29 9.92
N LYS A 217 21.25 5.20 9.08
CA LYS A 217 20.25 6.22 9.38
C LYS A 217 19.56 6.70 8.11
N VAL A 218 18.35 7.26 8.23
CA VAL A 218 17.56 7.77 7.08
C VAL A 218 18.21 8.98 6.40
N GLY A 219 18.97 9.77 7.15
CA GLY A 219 19.76 10.88 6.63
C GLY A 219 20.34 11.74 7.74
N SER A 220 20.69 12.98 7.39
CA SER A 220 20.98 14.06 8.34
C SER A 220 20.54 15.39 7.75
N VAL A 221 20.35 16.42 8.59
CA VAL A 221 19.95 17.76 8.14
C VAL A 221 20.75 18.83 8.87
N ASN A 222 21.10 19.90 8.17
CA ASN A 222 21.64 21.13 8.74
C ASN A 222 20.79 22.33 8.30
N ILE A 223 20.74 23.36 9.14
CA ILE A 223 20.09 24.64 8.84
C ILE A 223 21.17 25.73 8.83
N THR A 224 21.38 26.39 7.69
CA THR A 224 22.31 27.53 7.60
C THR A 224 21.57 28.82 7.29
N ALA A 225 21.91 29.90 7.99
CA ALA A 225 21.43 31.23 7.68
C ALA A 225 22.25 31.83 6.51
N ALA A 226 21.57 32.48 5.58
CA ALA A 226 22.19 33.31 4.55
C ALA A 226 22.25 34.78 5.01
N ALA A 227 23.24 35.53 4.52
CA ALA A 227 23.53 36.90 4.96
C ALA A 227 22.38 37.92 4.76
N ASN A 228 21.35 37.57 3.99
CA ASN A 228 20.15 38.38 3.75
C ASN A 228 18.94 37.97 4.63
N GLY A 229 19.11 37.06 5.59
CA GLY A 229 18.04 36.56 6.47
C GLY A 229 17.17 35.46 5.87
N ALA A 230 17.55 34.91 4.71
CA ALA A 230 17.04 33.63 4.18
C ALA A 230 17.69 32.44 4.93
N ALA A 231 17.12 31.25 4.79
CA ALA A 231 17.62 30.02 5.41
C ALA A 231 17.77 28.90 4.36
N ILE A 232 18.72 27.98 4.59
CA ILE A 232 18.93 26.79 3.74
C ILE A 232 18.81 25.54 4.61
N LEU A 233 17.88 24.65 4.25
CA LEU A 233 17.81 23.29 4.78
C LEU A 233 18.65 22.38 3.89
N SER A 234 19.74 21.82 4.40
CA SER A 234 20.60 20.88 3.66
C SER A 234 20.48 19.48 4.25
N PHE A 235 19.74 18.62 3.56
CA PHE A 235 19.56 17.21 3.86
C PHE A 235 20.65 16.38 3.17
N LYS A 236 21.24 15.40 3.85
CA LYS A 236 22.38 14.60 3.36
C LYS A 236 22.20 13.11 3.63
N ASN A 237 22.90 12.30 2.85
CA ASN A 237 22.94 10.83 2.93
C ASN A 237 21.58 10.16 2.70
N LEU A 238 20.75 10.74 1.83
CA LEU A 238 19.42 10.20 1.52
C LEU A 238 19.52 9.09 0.47
N ASP A 239 18.82 7.98 0.67
CA ASP A 239 18.57 7.02 -0.42
C ASP A 239 17.32 7.44 -1.20
N LEU A 240 17.51 7.96 -2.41
CA LEU A 240 16.42 8.38 -3.31
C LEU A 240 16.29 7.43 -4.51
N ARG A 241 16.73 6.16 -4.37
CA ARG A 241 16.49 5.10 -5.36
C ARG A 241 15.01 4.67 -5.43
N PRO A 242 14.27 4.54 -4.30
CA PRO A 242 12.86 4.20 -4.34
C PRO A 242 12.02 5.33 -4.98
N ALA A 243 10.87 4.97 -5.55
CA ALA A 243 9.93 5.91 -6.16
C ALA A 243 8.58 5.82 -5.44
N ASN A 244 8.33 6.73 -4.50
CA ASN A 244 7.24 6.65 -3.52
C ASN A 244 6.46 7.97 -3.42
N GLY A 245 6.10 8.57 -4.56
CA GLY A 245 5.67 9.97 -4.63
C GLY A 245 6.84 10.94 -4.31
N PRO A 246 6.60 12.08 -3.63
CA PRO A 246 7.66 13.05 -3.31
C PRO A 246 8.76 12.49 -2.41
N ASP A 247 10.01 12.79 -2.75
CA ASP A 247 11.20 12.36 -2.00
C ASP A 247 11.29 12.99 -0.62
N LEU A 248 10.96 14.28 -0.54
CA LEU A 248 10.82 15.01 0.71
C LEU A 248 9.45 15.70 0.74
N LYS A 249 8.63 15.39 1.76
CA LYS A 249 7.62 16.31 2.27
C LYS A 249 8.26 17.04 3.46
N ILE A 250 8.24 18.36 3.48
CA ILE A 250 8.76 19.20 4.57
C ILE A 250 7.63 20.10 5.04
N VAL A 251 7.32 20.12 6.35
CA VAL A 251 6.30 21.01 6.93
C VAL A 251 6.99 21.96 7.90
N ILE A 252 6.84 23.26 7.70
CA ILE A 252 7.31 24.29 8.64
C ILE A 252 6.09 24.86 9.36
N SER A 253 5.96 24.57 10.66
CA SER A 253 4.82 24.98 11.48
C SER A 253 5.00 26.39 12.05
N GLY A 254 3.91 27.15 12.10
CA GLY A 254 3.87 28.48 12.73
C GLY A 254 4.46 29.62 11.89
N VAL A 255 4.56 29.44 10.57
CA VAL A 255 4.99 30.51 9.64
C VAL A 255 4.01 31.67 9.71
N LYS A 256 4.53 32.89 9.89
CA LYS A 256 3.79 34.15 9.81
C LYS A 256 4.60 35.10 8.92
N LEU A 257 3.97 35.69 7.91
CA LEU A 257 4.60 36.66 7.02
C LEU A 257 3.88 38.02 7.12
N GLU A 258 4.67 39.08 7.30
CA GLU A 258 4.18 40.42 7.66
C GLU A 258 4.19 41.41 6.49
N THR A 259 4.83 41.04 5.37
CA THR A 259 4.86 41.80 4.11
C THR A 259 4.11 41.04 3.02
N ALA A 260 3.26 41.73 2.25
CA ALA A 260 2.61 41.15 1.08
C ALA A 260 3.58 41.09 -0.11
N GLY A 261 3.53 40.02 -0.91
CA GLY A 261 4.44 39.84 -2.05
C GLY A 261 4.65 38.38 -2.47
N ALA A 262 5.55 38.18 -3.43
CA ALA A 262 5.93 36.88 -3.95
C ALA A 262 7.18 36.34 -3.22
N TYR A 263 7.02 35.25 -2.48
CA TYR A 263 8.07 34.56 -1.75
C TYR A 263 8.53 33.35 -2.55
N THR A 264 9.69 33.46 -3.20
CA THR A 264 10.24 32.40 -4.06
C THR A 264 11.19 31.48 -3.28
N PHE A 265 10.96 30.19 -3.43
CA PHE A 265 11.76 29.08 -2.91
C PHE A 265 12.53 28.44 -4.06
N LYS A 266 13.69 27.87 -3.75
CA LYS A 266 14.52 27.08 -4.67
C LYS A 266 14.90 25.76 -4.03
N ALA A 267 15.03 24.71 -4.82
CA ALA A 267 15.70 23.47 -4.45
C ALA A 267 16.97 23.29 -5.31
N SER A 268 17.84 22.38 -4.91
CA SER A 268 18.86 21.74 -5.77
C SER A 268 19.33 20.46 -5.11
N TYR A 269 19.73 19.45 -5.87
CA TYR A 269 20.20 18.17 -5.32
C TYR A 269 21.45 17.63 -6.02
N THR A 270 22.09 16.63 -5.40
CA THR A 270 23.25 15.91 -5.94
C THR A 270 22.92 14.44 -6.21
N THR A 271 23.55 13.86 -7.24
CA THR A 271 23.62 12.41 -7.47
C THR A 271 24.93 11.83 -6.95
N ASN A 272 24.97 10.52 -6.69
CA ASN A 272 26.20 9.79 -6.35
C ASN A 272 26.54 8.70 -7.40
N LYS A 273 25.53 8.11 -8.04
CA LYS A 273 25.67 7.13 -9.12
C LYS A 273 24.65 7.47 -10.23
N PRO A 274 24.91 7.07 -11.50
CA PRO A 274 26.19 6.58 -12.02
C PRO A 274 27.28 7.66 -11.96
N GLU A 275 26.91 8.92 -12.08
CA GLU A 275 27.79 10.09 -12.00
C GLU A 275 27.51 10.93 -10.73
N ILE A 276 28.52 11.69 -10.29
CA ILE A 276 28.41 12.67 -9.19
C ILE A 276 28.12 14.04 -9.81
N LEU A 277 26.84 14.37 -9.95
CA LEU A 277 26.34 15.59 -10.59
C LEU A 277 25.53 16.43 -9.61
N THR A 278 25.30 17.69 -9.93
CA THR A 278 24.44 18.61 -9.16
C THR A 278 23.41 19.25 -10.11
N SER A 279 22.18 19.49 -9.64
CA SER A 279 21.14 20.15 -10.44
C SER A 279 21.29 21.68 -10.44
N ALA A 280 20.67 22.35 -11.41
CA ALA A 280 20.81 23.80 -11.57
C ALA A 280 19.99 24.60 -10.52
N GLY A 281 18.92 24.02 -9.99
CA GLY A 281 18.00 24.65 -9.06
C GLY A 281 17.23 25.81 -9.68
N ILE A 282 16.71 25.61 -10.89
CA ILE A 282 15.92 26.59 -11.67
C ILE A 282 14.75 25.88 -12.34
N GLY A 283 13.85 26.63 -12.99
CA GLY A 283 12.68 26.05 -13.65
C GLY A 283 11.79 25.32 -12.65
N ALA A 284 11.60 24.01 -12.84
CA ALA A 284 10.77 23.16 -11.99
C ALA A 284 11.29 23.04 -10.54
N GLU A 285 12.57 23.31 -10.28
CA GLU A 285 13.15 23.34 -8.92
C GLU A 285 12.83 24.65 -8.17
N THR A 286 11.86 25.45 -8.63
CA THR A 286 11.44 26.70 -7.97
C THR A 286 9.93 26.75 -7.75
N ALA A 287 9.54 27.31 -6.60
CA ALA A 287 8.14 27.51 -6.25
C ALA A 287 7.93 28.94 -5.69
N THR A 288 6.71 29.46 -5.77
CA THR A 288 6.38 30.80 -5.26
C THR A 288 5.11 30.75 -4.41
N LEU A 289 5.20 31.26 -3.19
CA LEU A 289 4.07 31.56 -2.32
C LEU A 289 3.68 33.03 -2.51
N ASN A 290 2.42 33.32 -2.80
CA ASN A 290 1.91 34.69 -2.87
C ASN A 290 1.26 35.07 -1.53
N VAL A 291 1.86 36.02 -0.81
CA VAL A 291 1.27 36.55 0.44
C VAL A 291 0.41 37.76 0.10
N THR A 292 -0.88 37.72 0.47
CA THR A 292 -1.85 38.78 0.15
C THR A 292 -2.48 39.37 1.40
N SER A 293 -2.79 40.68 1.37
CA SER A 293 -3.55 41.36 2.43
C SER A 293 -4.87 40.64 2.74
N ASN A 294 -5.63 40.32 1.70
CA ASN A 294 -6.93 39.65 1.81
C ASN A 294 -6.74 38.17 2.15
N VAL A 295 -7.78 37.57 2.74
CA VAL A 295 -7.85 36.14 3.02
C VAL A 295 -7.66 35.31 1.73
N SER A 296 -6.59 34.54 1.65
CA SER A 296 -6.26 33.68 0.50
C SER A 296 -6.10 32.19 0.86
N ASP A 297 -6.21 31.89 2.16
CA ASP A 297 -6.21 30.57 2.80
C ASP A 297 -7.63 30.16 3.27
N PHE A 298 -8.69 30.71 2.65
CA PHE A 298 -10.06 30.25 2.90
C PHE A 298 -10.26 28.86 2.25
N GLU A 299 -10.52 27.84 3.06
CA GLU A 299 -10.58 26.43 2.65
C GLU A 299 -11.85 25.73 3.18
N ARG A 300 -12.13 24.52 2.67
CA ARG A 300 -13.28 23.70 3.08
C ARG A 300 -12.85 22.60 4.04
N VAL A 301 -13.44 22.56 5.23
CA VAL A 301 -13.19 21.50 6.22
C VAL A 301 -14.05 20.29 5.88
N LEU A 302 -13.39 19.18 5.55
CA LEU A 302 -14.00 17.89 5.28
C LEU A 302 -14.25 17.12 6.58
N ASN A 303 -15.29 16.28 6.57
CA ASN A 303 -15.31 15.14 7.48
C ASN A 303 -14.28 14.10 6.98
N LYS A 304 -13.46 13.56 7.90
CA LYS A 304 -12.46 12.51 7.67
C LYS A 304 -12.71 11.26 8.52
N ASP A 305 -13.92 11.07 9.05
CA ASP A 305 -14.33 9.83 9.71
C ASP A 305 -13.95 8.63 8.83
N ILE A 306 -13.20 7.67 9.40
CA ILE A 306 -12.70 6.49 8.68
C ILE A 306 -13.83 5.70 8.01
N GLN A 307 -15.03 5.76 8.58
CA GLN A 307 -16.22 5.07 8.11
C GLN A 307 -17.25 6.05 7.50
N TYR A 308 -17.78 5.75 6.32
CA TYR A 308 -18.81 6.55 5.66
C TYR A 308 -20.15 6.45 6.39
N LYS A 309 -20.75 7.61 6.68
CA LYS A 309 -22.07 7.73 7.31
C LYS A 309 -22.87 8.81 6.58
N GLU A 310 -23.93 8.37 5.89
CA GLU A 310 -24.88 9.27 5.26
C GLU A 310 -26.01 9.61 6.24
N THR A 311 -26.20 10.90 6.47
CA THR A 311 -27.27 11.49 7.27
C THR A 311 -28.06 12.45 6.38
N ALA A 312 -29.21 12.93 6.85
CA ALA A 312 -29.98 13.95 6.13
C ALA A 312 -29.16 15.22 5.80
N ASP A 313 -28.13 15.52 6.61
CA ASP A 313 -27.30 16.72 6.48
C ASP A 313 -25.95 16.51 5.79
N SER A 314 -25.55 15.27 5.47
CA SER A 314 -24.18 14.94 5.01
C SER A 314 -23.76 15.66 3.71
N TYR A 315 -24.71 16.17 2.93
CA TYR A 315 -24.48 16.94 1.71
C TYR A 315 -25.08 18.36 1.73
N THR A 316 -25.96 18.68 2.68
CA THR A 316 -26.58 20.01 2.82
C THR A 316 -25.82 20.91 3.81
N THR A 317 -24.83 20.35 4.51
CA THR A 317 -23.95 21.05 5.46
C THR A 317 -22.54 21.21 4.90
N ALA A 318 -21.91 22.36 5.14
CA ALA A 318 -20.53 22.65 4.76
C ALA A 318 -19.80 23.44 5.85
N ASN A 319 -18.55 23.07 6.12
CA ASN A 319 -17.65 23.73 7.07
C ASN A 319 -16.47 24.37 6.35
N PHE A 320 -15.97 25.49 6.88
CA PHE A 320 -14.88 26.28 6.28
C PHE A 320 -13.92 26.82 7.34
N SER A 321 -12.65 26.93 6.99
CA SER A 321 -11.57 27.54 7.79
C SER A 321 -10.84 28.63 7.02
N TRP A 322 -10.17 29.54 7.72
CA TRP A 322 -9.19 30.49 7.17
C TRP A 322 -8.18 30.94 8.23
N GLY A 323 -7.07 31.53 7.78
CA GLY A 323 -6.04 32.04 8.68
C GLY A 323 -6.55 33.18 9.58
N VAL A 324 -6.40 33.02 10.90
CA VAL A 324 -6.81 34.03 11.88
C VAL A 324 -5.80 35.18 11.93
N ASN A 325 -6.31 36.40 11.81
CA ASN A 325 -5.64 37.63 12.23
C ASN A 325 -6.52 38.33 13.26
N ASN A 326 -5.92 38.92 14.30
CA ASN A 326 -6.67 39.56 15.38
C ASN A 326 -7.47 40.76 14.85
N ASN A 327 -8.64 41.03 15.43
CA ASN A 327 -9.50 42.17 15.11
C ASN A 327 -10.16 42.16 13.71
N ILE A 328 -10.25 41.01 13.02
CA ILE A 328 -11.15 40.84 11.86
C ILE A 328 -12.59 41.14 12.29
N GLN A 329 -13.26 42.08 11.61
CA GLN A 329 -14.60 42.55 11.96
C GLN A 329 -15.64 42.28 10.87
N ASN A 330 -16.86 41.97 11.34
CA ASN A 330 -18.05 41.74 10.53
C ASN A 330 -17.87 40.80 9.31
N PRO A 331 -17.17 39.65 9.44
CA PRO A 331 -17.04 38.70 8.34
C PRO A 331 -18.41 38.15 7.92
N ALA A 332 -18.65 38.07 6.62
CA ALA A 332 -19.87 37.53 6.02
C ALA A 332 -19.52 36.44 5.00
N LEU A 333 -20.20 35.30 5.07
CA LEU A 333 -20.09 34.27 4.04
C LEU A 333 -21.04 34.59 2.88
N MET A 334 -20.52 34.47 1.67
CA MET A 334 -21.24 34.73 0.42
C MET A 334 -21.30 33.47 -0.43
N GLN A 335 -22.45 33.24 -1.06
CA GLN A 335 -22.70 32.14 -1.99
C GLN A 335 -23.02 32.66 -3.41
N SER A 336 -22.71 31.84 -4.40
CA SER A 336 -23.16 31.96 -5.79
C SER A 336 -23.56 30.58 -6.33
N LEU A 337 -24.63 30.54 -7.13
CA LEU A 337 -25.12 29.36 -7.85
C LEU A 337 -24.91 29.45 -9.37
N ASP A 338 -24.31 30.54 -9.84
CA ASP A 338 -24.17 30.90 -11.26
C ASP A 338 -22.69 31.09 -11.67
N HIS A 339 -21.81 30.31 -11.04
CA HIS A 339 -20.36 30.29 -11.25
C HIS A 339 -19.65 31.60 -10.92
N GLY A 340 -20.15 32.32 -9.90
CA GLY A 340 -19.55 33.54 -9.37
C GLY A 340 -20.01 34.84 -10.01
N LYS A 341 -21.06 34.83 -10.84
CA LYS A 341 -21.61 36.04 -11.48
C LYS A 341 -22.40 36.88 -10.48
N ASN A 342 -23.34 36.28 -9.74
CA ASN A 342 -24.13 36.94 -8.70
C ASN A 342 -23.83 36.33 -7.33
N TRP A 343 -23.57 37.21 -6.35
CA TRP A 343 -23.24 36.82 -4.98
C TRP A 343 -24.33 37.26 -4.00
N LYS A 344 -24.82 36.33 -3.18
CA LYS A 344 -25.79 36.60 -2.11
C LYS A 344 -25.17 36.27 -0.76
N SER A 345 -25.52 37.02 0.27
CA SER A 345 -25.16 36.65 1.65
C SER A 345 -25.91 35.38 2.06
N LEU A 346 -25.26 34.54 2.86
CA LEU A 346 -25.78 33.27 3.34
C LEU A 346 -25.69 33.24 4.88
N PRO A 347 -26.80 33.02 5.60
CA PRO A 347 -26.76 32.77 7.03
C PRO A 347 -25.82 31.60 7.34
N ALA A 348 -24.82 31.86 8.18
CA ALA A 348 -23.79 30.91 8.56
C ALA A 348 -23.40 31.13 10.03
N LYS A 349 -23.10 30.06 10.76
CA LYS A 349 -22.57 30.14 12.12
C LYS A 349 -21.08 30.40 12.04
N ILE A 350 -20.67 31.65 12.28
CA ILE A 350 -19.27 32.11 12.14
C ILE A 350 -18.64 32.28 13.54
N ASP A 351 -17.48 31.64 13.76
CA ASP A 351 -16.56 31.91 14.86
C ASP A 351 -15.35 32.67 14.29
N SER A 352 -15.41 34.01 14.33
CA SER A 352 -14.36 34.87 13.78
C SER A 352 -13.05 34.81 14.58
N LYS A 353 -13.08 34.34 15.84
CA LYS A 353 -11.88 34.19 16.68
C LYS A 353 -11.10 32.93 16.32
N LYS A 354 -11.78 31.88 15.84
CA LYS A 354 -11.16 30.64 15.33
C LYS A 354 -10.97 30.60 13.82
N GLY A 355 -11.50 31.59 13.10
CA GLY A 355 -11.45 31.62 11.63
C GLY A 355 -12.26 30.49 11.01
N PHE A 356 -13.46 30.24 11.55
CA PHE A 356 -14.28 29.08 11.18
C PHE A 356 -15.73 29.46 10.87
N ALA A 357 -16.36 28.75 9.92
CA ALA A 357 -17.77 28.93 9.58
C ALA A 357 -18.47 27.60 9.25
N THR A 358 -19.70 27.42 9.75
CA THR A 358 -20.61 26.33 9.37
C THR A 358 -21.84 26.88 8.64
N VAL A 359 -22.21 26.21 7.56
CA VAL A 359 -23.48 26.37 6.84
C VAL A 359 -24.26 25.07 6.94
N THR A 360 -25.57 25.15 7.16
CA THR A 360 -26.52 24.02 7.07
C THR A 360 -27.65 24.38 6.10
N GLY A 361 -28.48 23.40 5.69
CA GLY A 361 -29.68 23.65 4.89
C GLY A 361 -29.43 24.11 3.45
N LEU A 362 -28.27 23.79 2.87
CA LEU A 362 -28.03 23.99 1.44
C LEU A 362 -29.02 23.16 0.60
N GLN A 363 -29.46 23.69 -0.54
CA GLN A 363 -30.31 22.94 -1.47
C GLN A 363 -29.51 21.76 -2.06
N PRO A 364 -30.05 20.54 -2.07
CA PRO A 364 -29.33 19.38 -2.58
C PRO A 364 -29.07 19.46 -4.10
N ASN A 365 -28.03 18.76 -4.55
CA ASN A 365 -27.64 18.60 -5.95
C ASN A 365 -27.33 19.94 -6.69
N LYS A 366 -26.78 20.93 -5.98
CA LYS A 366 -26.35 22.22 -6.52
C LYS A 366 -24.83 22.42 -6.40
N LEU A 367 -24.23 23.04 -7.41
CA LEU A 367 -22.83 23.49 -7.36
C LEU A 367 -22.77 24.91 -6.77
N TYR A 368 -22.39 24.99 -5.50
CA TYR A 368 -22.13 26.24 -4.81
C TYR A 368 -20.72 26.75 -5.08
N HIS A 369 -20.60 28.05 -5.26
CA HIS A 369 -19.34 28.79 -5.13
C HIS A 369 -19.41 29.63 -3.86
N PHE A 370 -18.38 29.56 -3.02
CA PHE A 370 -18.32 30.25 -1.72
C PHE A 370 -17.14 31.20 -1.64
N LYS A 371 -17.31 32.33 -0.95
CA LYS A 371 -16.21 33.20 -0.52
C LYS A 371 -16.55 33.89 0.79
N LEU A 372 -15.55 34.18 1.60
CA LEU A 372 -15.65 35.09 2.72
C LEU A 372 -15.55 36.55 2.22
N ILE A 373 -16.28 37.46 2.85
CA ILE A 373 -16.00 38.89 2.79
C ILE A 373 -15.71 39.37 4.21
N VAL A 374 -14.48 39.81 4.45
CA VAL A 374 -14.15 40.59 5.65
C VAL A 374 -14.51 42.04 5.34
N LYS A 375 -15.48 42.59 6.08
CA LYS A 375 -15.93 43.96 5.86
C LYS A 375 -14.96 44.98 6.43
N ASP A 376 -14.44 44.75 7.63
CA ASP A 376 -13.66 45.74 8.40
C ASP A 376 -12.55 45.07 9.25
N GLY A 377 -11.63 45.87 9.77
CA GLY A 377 -10.41 45.38 10.41
C GLY A 377 -9.32 44.98 9.41
N PRO A 378 -8.29 44.23 9.84
CA PRO A 378 -7.26 43.74 8.94
C PRO A 378 -7.82 42.67 8.00
N ASN A 379 -7.11 42.44 6.89
CA ASN A 379 -7.43 41.43 5.88
C ASN A 379 -8.79 41.65 5.16
N LYS A 380 -9.32 42.89 5.26
CA LYS A 380 -10.52 43.42 4.58
C LYS A 380 -10.55 43.14 3.08
N GLY A 381 -11.68 42.65 2.58
CA GLY A 381 -11.89 42.32 1.17
C GLY A 381 -12.65 41.00 0.95
N SER A 382 -12.78 40.59 -0.31
CA SER A 382 -13.19 39.22 -0.67
C SER A 382 -12.02 38.25 -0.53
N SER A 383 -12.31 37.00 -0.14
CA SER A 383 -11.35 35.90 -0.15
C SER A 383 -11.17 35.28 -1.54
N ASN A 384 -10.26 34.31 -1.63
CA ASN A 384 -10.31 33.29 -2.69
C ASN A 384 -11.68 32.56 -2.71
N VAL A 385 -12.06 32.03 -3.88
CA VAL A 385 -13.33 31.34 -4.10
C VAL A 385 -13.15 29.83 -3.98
N LEU A 386 -14.04 29.19 -3.21
CA LEU A 386 -14.18 27.74 -3.10
C LEU A 386 -15.37 27.23 -3.91
N LYS A 387 -15.37 25.92 -4.18
CA LYS A 387 -16.48 25.18 -4.78
C LYS A 387 -16.95 24.09 -3.82
N PHE A 388 -18.22 23.72 -3.89
CA PHE A 388 -18.78 22.56 -3.20
C PHE A 388 -20.04 22.11 -3.94
N TYR A 389 -20.26 20.80 -4.05
CA TYR A 389 -21.49 20.25 -4.60
C TYR A 389 -22.28 19.55 -3.50
N SER A 390 -23.53 19.98 -3.32
CA SER A 390 -24.42 19.54 -2.23
C SER A 390 -25.09 18.19 -2.53
N GLY A 391 -24.31 17.20 -2.96
CA GLY A 391 -24.81 15.85 -3.28
C GLY A 391 -23.70 14.93 -3.75
N LYS A 392 -24.09 13.80 -4.36
CA LYS A 392 -23.18 12.93 -5.10
C LYS A 392 -23.24 13.31 -6.59
N MET A 393 -22.09 13.51 -7.24
CA MET A 393 -22.07 13.79 -8.69
C MET A 393 -22.13 12.48 -9.48
N ASP A 394 -23.10 12.29 -10.38
CA ASP A 394 -23.11 11.11 -11.25
C ASP A 394 -21.96 11.17 -12.27
N VAL A 395 -21.20 10.08 -12.37
CA VAL A 395 -20.07 9.92 -13.30
C VAL A 395 -20.44 10.14 -14.77
N LYS A 396 -21.68 9.87 -15.16
CA LYS A 396 -22.20 10.14 -16.52
C LYS A 396 -22.22 11.62 -16.87
N SER A 397 -22.25 12.51 -15.86
CA SER A 397 -22.12 13.96 -16.04
C SER A 397 -20.76 14.38 -16.63
N PHE A 398 -19.76 13.49 -16.54
CA PHE A 398 -18.40 13.67 -17.08
C PHE A 398 -18.20 12.92 -18.41
N GLY A 399 -19.29 12.42 -19.02
CA GLY A 399 -19.26 11.80 -20.34
C GLY A 399 -19.17 10.27 -20.34
N ALA A 400 -18.93 9.64 -19.18
CA ALA A 400 -18.97 8.18 -19.03
C ALA A 400 -20.33 7.60 -19.45
N LYS A 401 -20.35 6.38 -19.98
CA LYS A 401 -21.54 5.74 -20.56
C LYS A 401 -22.18 4.75 -19.61
N GLY A 402 -21.38 3.87 -18.99
CA GLY A 402 -21.91 2.72 -18.26
C GLY A 402 -22.65 1.72 -19.17
N ASP A 403 -22.29 1.64 -20.46
CA ASP A 403 -22.97 0.81 -21.48
C ASP A 403 -22.37 -0.61 -21.62
N GLY A 404 -21.34 -0.93 -20.84
CA GLY A 404 -20.60 -2.20 -20.86
C GLY A 404 -19.70 -2.41 -22.08
N LYS A 405 -19.65 -1.46 -23.02
CA LYS A 405 -18.95 -1.57 -24.31
C LYS A 405 -17.80 -0.58 -24.45
N GLN A 406 -18.02 0.70 -24.18
CA GLN A 406 -17.02 1.75 -24.29
C GLN A 406 -16.07 1.75 -23.09
N ASP A 407 -14.87 2.30 -23.26
CA ASP A 407 -13.92 2.54 -22.17
C ASP A 407 -14.26 3.87 -21.48
N ASP A 408 -14.66 3.81 -20.21
CA ASP A 408 -15.05 4.97 -19.41
C ASP A 408 -13.87 5.57 -18.61
N THR A 409 -12.67 4.97 -18.69
CA THR A 409 -11.49 5.31 -17.85
C THR A 409 -11.17 6.81 -17.83
N GLN A 410 -11.11 7.47 -19.00
CA GLN A 410 -10.77 8.89 -19.07
C GLN A 410 -11.83 9.76 -18.37
N ALA A 411 -13.11 9.52 -18.64
CA ALA A 411 -14.21 10.26 -18.02
C ALA A 411 -14.26 10.06 -16.49
N ILE A 412 -13.97 8.85 -16.02
CA ILE A 412 -13.87 8.54 -14.58
C ILE A 412 -12.69 9.28 -13.94
N ASN A 413 -11.50 9.25 -14.56
CA ASN A 413 -10.31 9.93 -14.04
C ASN A 413 -10.47 11.46 -14.05
N GLU A 414 -11.12 12.03 -15.08
CA GLU A 414 -11.48 13.45 -15.14
C GLU A 414 -12.52 13.84 -14.07
N ALA A 415 -13.49 12.97 -13.78
CA ALA A 415 -14.46 13.17 -12.71
C ALA A 415 -13.78 13.19 -11.32
N ILE A 416 -12.93 12.21 -11.03
CA ILE A 416 -12.16 12.13 -9.78
C ILE A 416 -11.24 13.36 -9.62
N ALA A 417 -10.51 13.73 -10.68
CA ALA A 417 -9.66 14.92 -10.67
C ALA A 417 -10.48 16.20 -10.47
N THR A 418 -11.65 16.32 -11.09
CA THR A 418 -12.52 17.50 -10.93
C THR A 418 -13.05 17.62 -9.50
N ILE A 419 -13.50 16.51 -8.89
CA ILE A 419 -13.99 16.49 -7.52
C ILE A 419 -12.86 16.78 -6.52
N ASN A 420 -11.67 16.22 -6.71
CA ASN A 420 -10.49 16.57 -5.91
C ASN A 420 -10.14 18.07 -6.02
N ASN A 421 -10.16 18.64 -7.23
CA ASN A 421 -9.93 20.08 -7.47
C ASN A 421 -11.03 21.01 -6.90
N MET A 422 -12.19 20.48 -6.49
CA MET A 422 -13.21 21.21 -5.72
C MET A 422 -13.03 21.05 -4.20
N GLY A 423 -11.92 20.47 -3.74
CA GLY A 423 -11.69 20.16 -2.34
C GLY A 423 -12.44 18.90 -1.88
N GLY A 424 -12.58 17.89 -2.74
CA GLY A 424 -13.18 16.59 -2.43
C GLY A 424 -14.70 16.53 -2.52
N GLY A 425 -15.26 15.32 -2.39
CA GLY A 425 -16.69 15.03 -2.56
C GLY A 425 -16.96 13.58 -2.96
N THR A 426 -18.18 13.27 -3.39
CA THR A 426 -18.59 11.90 -3.77
C THR A 426 -18.91 11.78 -5.25
N LEU A 427 -18.25 10.84 -5.93
CA LEU A 427 -18.54 10.39 -7.29
C LEU A 427 -19.51 9.21 -7.22
N LEU A 428 -20.67 9.35 -7.85
CA LEU A 428 -21.72 8.34 -7.92
C LEU A 428 -21.60 7.54 -9.22
N PHE A 429 -21.49 6.22 -9.09
CA PHE A 429 -21.76 5.28 -10.18
C PHE A 429 -23.23 4.86 -10.08
N SER A 430 -24.07 5.40 -10.97
CA SER A 430 -25.48 4.97 -11.12
C SER A 430 -25.57 3.67 -11.93
N SER A 431 -26.78 3.13 -12.10
CA SER A 431 -27.02 1.84 -12.80
C SER A 431 -26.33 1.78 -14.16
N GLY A 432 -25.61 0.69 -14.44
CA GLY A 432 -24.82 0.50 -15.67
C GLY A 432 -23.51 -0.23 -15.43
N THR A 433 -22.81 -0.57 -16.52
CA THR A 433 -21.52 -1.27 -16.51
C THR A 433 -20.42 -0.38 -17.08
N TYR A 434 -19.54 0.11 -16.23
CA TYR A 434 -18.44 1.00 -16.59
C TYR A 434 -17.17 0.18 -16.81
N ASN A 435 -16.69 0.13 -18.05
CA ASN A 435 -15.42 -0.56 -18.34
C ASN A 435 -14.25 0.36 -17.97
N VAL A 436 -13.23 -0.17 -17.29
CA VAL A 436 -12.07 0.61 -16.84
C VAL A 436 -10.75 -0.13 -17.06
N ARG A 437 -9.69 0.68 -17.26
CA ARG A 437 -8.28 0.31 -17.20
C ARG A 437 -7.77 0.66 -15.81
N THR A 438 -6.87 1.63 -15.69
CA THR A 438 -6.40 2.14 -14.39
C THR A 438 -7.16 3.40 -13.98
N VAL A 439 -7.88 3.30 -12.87
CA VAL A 439 -8.55 4.43 -12.21
C VAL A 439 -7.59 5.09 -11.22
N HIS A 440 -7.28 6.37 -11.40
CA HIS A 440 -6.37 7.13 -10.55
C HIS A 440 -7.12 7.81 -9.40
N LEU A 441 -7.04 7.20 -8.22
CA LEU A 441 -7.65 7.72 -6.99
C LEU A 441 -7.02 9.06 -6.57
N LYS A 442 -7.76 9.87 -5.82
CA LYS A 442 -7.32 11.14 -5.25
C LYS A 442 -7.86 11.34 -3.84
N SER A 443 -7.09 12.04 -3.01
CA SER A 443 -7.45 12.33 -1.61
C SER A 443 -8.80 13.06 -1.50
N ASN A 444 -9.59 12.71 -0.50
CA ASN A 444 -10.92 13.27 -0.23
C ASN A 444 -11.97 13.04 -1.34
N VAL A 445 -11.76 12.06 -2.23
CA VAL A 445 -12.77 11.62 -3.20
C VAL A 445 -13.32 10.26 -2.79
N TYR A 446 -14.65 10.17 -2.70
CA TYR A 446 -15.36 8.94 -2.35
C TYR A 446 -16.04 8.38 -3.60
N LEU A 447 -15.76 7.12 -3.95
CA LEU A 447 -16.45 6.39 -5.01
C LEU A 447 -17.65 5.68 -4.37
N PHE A 448 -18.87 6.01 -4.81
CA PHE A 448 -20.10 5.42 -4.30
C PHE A 448 -20.82 4.63 -5.41
N LEU A 449 -20.95 3.32 -5.21
CA LEU A 449 -21.56 2.40 -6.18
C LEU A 449 -23.00 2.08 -5.79
N ASN A 450 -23.97 2.46 -6.64
CA ASN A 450 -25.35 1.98 -6.49
C ASN A 450 -25.43 0.46 -6.70
N LYS A 451 -26.48 -0.18 -6.17
CA LYS A 451 -26.66 -1.64 -6.22
C LYS A 451 -26.64 -2.24 -7.64
N ASP A 452 -27.11 -1.47 -8.63
CA ASP A 452 -27.20 -1.87 -10.05
C ASP A 452 -26.01 -1.35 -10.90
N ALA A 453 -24.94 -0.89 -10.24
CA ALA A 453 -23.72 -0.41 -10.89
C ALA A 453 -22.62 -1.47 -10.85
N THR A 454 -21.98 -1.70 -12.00
CA THR A 454 -20.82 -2.59 -12.15
C THR A 454 -19.62 -1.80 -12.65
N ILE A 455 -18.47 -1.90 -11.99
CA ILE A 455 -17.19 -1.45 -12.55
C ILE A 455 -16.41 -2.70 -12.98
N LYS A 456 -15.98 -2.73 -14.25
CA LYS A 456 -15.50 -3.93 -14.94
C LYS A 456 -14.12 -3.69 -15.55
N ALA A 457 -13.11 -4.48 -15.20
CA ALA A 457 -11.77 -4.31 -15.77
C ALA A 457 -11.71 -4.73 -17.25
N ILE A 458 -10.95 -3.98 -18.05
CA ILE A 458 -10.55 -4.31 -19.43
C ILE A 458 -9.02 -4.19 -19.58
N LYS A 459 -8.47 -4.83 -20.62
CA LYS A 459 -7.02 -4.85 -20.88
C LYS A 459 -6.44 -3.48 -21.24
N GLY A 460 -5.14 -3.32 -20.98
CA GLY A 460 -4.40 -2.08 -21.16
C GLY A 460 -4.47 -1.15 -19.94
N ALA A 461 -4.26 -1.69 -18.74
CA ALA A 461 -3.92 -0.88 -17.56
C ALA A 461 -2.61 -0.10 -17.77
N ASP A 462 -2.30 0.83 -16.87
CA ASP A 462 -1.03 1.54 -16.85
C ASP A 462 0.17 0.57 -16.84
N ALA A 463 1.23 0.95 -17.55
CA ALA A 463 2.46 0.16 -17.57
C ALA A 463 3.12 0.11 -16.17
N PRO A 464 3.76 -1.04 -15.80
CA PRO A 464 4.62 -1.11 -14.62
C PRO A 464 5.63 0.04 -14.56
N GLU A 465 5.77 0.68 -13.39
CA GLU A 465 6.64 1.84 -13.23
C GLU A 465 8.13 1.51 -13.46
N PRO A 466 8.93 2.47 -13.98
CA PRO A 466 10.37 2.30 -14.07
C PRO A 466 11.05 2.40 -12.69
N THR A 467 12.14 1.67 -12.51
CA THR A 467 12.83 1.46 -11.24
C THR A 467 14.34 1.70 -11.34
N TRP A 468 15.00 1.91 -10.20
CA TRP A 468 16.47 2.00 -10.14
C TRP A 468 17.16 0.64 -10.31
N PHE A 469 16.49 -0.45 -9.94
CA PHE A 469 17.03 -1.80 -9.97
C PHE A 469 16.25 -2.70 -10.94
N SER A 470 16.94 -3.69 -11.52
CA SER A 470 16.31 -4.78 -12.26
C SER A 470 15.81 -5.88 -11.31
N ASP A 471 14.63 -6.41 -11.62
CA ASP A 471 14.06 -7.65 -11.05
C ASP A 471 14.45 -8.89 -11.89
N LYS A 472 14.98 -8.70 -13.10
CA LYS A 472 14.88 -9.66 -14.21
C LYS A 472 15.67 -10.95 -14.00
N LYS A 473 16.73 -10.90 -13.19
CA LYS A 473 17.51 -12.06 -12.74
C LYS A 473 16.70 -12.98 -11.83
N TYR A 474 15.72 -12.43 -11.11
CA TYR A 474 15.07 -13.09 -9.97
C TYR A 474 13.71 -12.44 -9.66
N ARG A 475 12.67 -12.85 -10.40
CA ARG A 475 11.30 -12.31 -10.27
C ARG A 475 10.42 -13.03 -9.25
N SER A 476 10.60 -14.34 -9.09
CA SER A 476 9.68 -15.19 -8.34
C SER A 476 10.36 -16.48 -7.86
N GLY A 477 9.98 -16.97 -6.68
CA GLY A 477 10.31 -18.32 -6.20
C GLY A 477 11.73 -18.47 -5.63
N LEU A 478 11.85 -18.91 -4.39
CA LEU A 478 13.14 -19.15 -3.72
C LEU A 478 13.70 -20.53 -4.06
N SER A 479 15.02 -20.60 -4.20
CA SER A 479 15.77 -21.84 -4.29
C SER A 479 16.59 -22.03 -3.01
N PRO A 480 16.61 -23.24 -2.41
CA PRO A 480 17.51 -23.55 -1.30
C PRO A 480 18.99 -23.42 -1.64
N THR A 481 19.39 -23.34 -2.91
CA THR A 481 20.82 -23.36 -3.33
C THR A 481 21.28 -22.15 -4.14
N ALA A 482 20.38 -21.31 -4.67
CA ALA A 482 20.72 -20.18 -5.54
C ALA A 482 20.59 -18.84 -4.80
N PRO A 483 21.69 -18.06 -4.61
CA PRO A 483 21.69 -16.86 -3.77
C PRO A 483 21.06 -15.61 -4.45
N GLY A 484 20.19 -15.81 -5.45
CA GLY A 484 19.64 -14.75 -6.32
C GLY A 484 19.19 -13.47 -5.61
N PRO A 485 18.30 -13.52 -4.60
CA PRO A 485 17.83 -12.32 -3.91
C PRO A 485 18.84 -11.71 -2.93
N TYR A 486 19.92 -12.42 -2.60
CA TYR A 486 20.96 -11.94 -1.66
C TYR A 486 22.18 -11.36 -2.39
N ALA A 487 22.31 -11.63 -3.71
CA ALA A 487 23.46 -11.22 -4.53
C ALA A 487 23.66 -9.69 -4.62
N ASP A 488 22.58 -8.91 -4.52
CA ASP A 488 22.62 -7.47 -4.27
C ASP A 488 21.93 -7.20 -2.91
N PRO A 489 22.65 -6.66 -1.90
CA PRO A 489 22.08 -6.39 -0.59
C PRO A 489 21.13 -5.18 -0.59
N GLU A 490 21.19 -4.29 -1.57
CA GLU A 490 20.41 -3.05 -1.66
C GLU A 490 19.22 -3.14 -2.62
N ASN A 491 19.24 -4.08 -3.57
CA ASN A 491 18.18 -4.26 -4.55
C ASN A 491 16.89 -4.76 -3.88
N TYR A 492 16.01 -3.85 -3.49
CA TYR A 492 14.71 -4.18 -2.91
C TYR A 492 13.81 -4.96 -3.89
N MET A 493 13.99 -4.84 -5.21
CA MET A 493 13.15 -5.53 -6.21
C MET A 493 13.31 -7.06 -6.20
N THR A 494 14.33 -7.63 -5.56
CA THR A 494 14.45 -9.10 -5.44
C THR A 494 13.89 -9.65 -4.12
N LYS A 495 13.50 -8.78 -3.17
CA LYS A 495 13.25 -9.14 -1.76
C LYS A 495 11.83 -9.62 -1.45
N GLN A 496 10.90 -9.53 -2.40
CA GLN A 496 9.52 -10.02 -2.31
C GLN A 496 9.07 -10.52 -3.67
N ASP A 497 7.90 -11.14 -3.80
CA ASP A 497 7.44 -11.70 -5.08
C ASP A 497 6.83 -10.64 -6.02
N VAL A 498 6.86 -10.92 -7.32
CA VAL A 498 6.68 -9.90 -8.39
C VAL A 498 5.39 -9.08 -8.28
N GLY A 499 4.32 -9.66 -7.74
CA GLY A 499 3.06 -8.95 -7.55
C GLY A 499 3.12 -7.80 -6.53
N HIS A 500 4.14 -7.76 -5.68
CA HIS A 500 4.42 -6.64 -4.77
C HIS A 500 5.32 -5.55 -5.39
N HIS A 501 5.93 -5.77 -6.56
CA HIS A 501 7.01 -4.91 -7.10
C HIS A 501 6.50 -3.63 -7.74
N TYR A 502 5.52 -3.79 -8.62
CA TYR A 502 4.98 -2.75 -9.47
C TYR A 502 3.56 -2.45 -8.99
N PHE A 503 3.25 -1.17 -8.79
CA PHE A 503 2.02 -0.75 -8.13
C PHE A 503 1.00 -0.18 -9.14
N ARG A 504 1.46 0.34 -10.28
CA ARG A 504 0.63 1.06 -11.25
C ARG A 504 -0.15 0.16 -12.21
N ASN A 505 0.30 -1.07 -12.42
CA ASN A 505 -0.35 -2.08 -13.28
C ASN A 505 -1.60 -2.68 -12.61
N THR A 506 -2.58 -1.84 -12.30
CA THR A 506 -3.73 -2.15 -11.43
C THR A 506 -5.02 -1.52 -11.96
N MET A 507 -6.18 -2.01 -11.51
CA MET A 507 -7.49 -1.45 -11.86
C MET A 507 -7.76 -0.13 -11.11
N PHE A 508 -7.30 0.02 -9.87
CA PHE A 508 -7.42 1.24 -9.06
C PHE A 508 -6.10 1.55 -8.35
N PHE A 509 -5.50 2.70 -8.63
CA PHE A 509 -4.19 3.11 -8.09
C PHE A 509 -4.30 4.33 -7.16
N GLY A 510 -3.63 4.24 -6.01
CA GLY A 510 -3.39 5.38 -5.11
C GLY A 510 -2.00 5.35 -4.49
N GLU A 511 -1.31 6.50 -4.52
CA GLU A 511 -0.01 6.72 -3.86
C GLU A 511 -0.06 8.03 -3.06
N ARG A 512 0.35 8.00 -1.78
CA ARG A 512 0.38 9.17 -0.86
C ARG A 512 -0.97 9.90 -0.70
N LEU A 513 -2.09 9.17 -0.81
CA LEU A 513 -3.44 9.74 -0.69
C LEU A 513 -3.91 9.78 0.77
N ASP A 514 -4.90 10.62 1.06
CA ASP A 514 -5.57 10.69 2.36
C ASP A 514 -7.09 10.75 2.20
N ASN A 515 -7.82 10.06 3.09
CA ASN A 515 -9.28 10.07 3.14
C ASN A 515 -9.91 9.62 1.81
N VAL A 516 -9.73 8.34 1.48
CA VAL A 516 -10.19 7.73 0.23
C VAL A 516 -11.18 6.61 0.56
N LYS A 517 -12.31 6.58 -0.15
CA LYS A 517 -13.41 5.64 0.14
C LYS A 517 -13.91 4.99 -1.15
N ILE A 518 -14.06 3.67 -1.16
CA ILE A 518 -14.65 2.88 -2.26
C ILE A 518 -15.78 2.05 -1.67
N ILE A 519 -17.00 2.55 -1.78
CA ILE A 519 -18.14 2.12 -0.96
C ILE A 519 -19.39 1.85 -1.78
N GLY A 520 -20.27 0.99 -1.29
CA GLY A 520 -21.64 0.84 -1.80
C GLY A 520 -22.05 -0.60 -2.04
N ARG A 521 -23.07 -0.79 -2.89
CA ARG A 521 -23.82 -2.05 -3.00
C ARG A 521 -23.68 -2.75 -4.35
N GLY A 522 -22.94 -2.14 -5.27
CA GLY A 522 -22.73 -2.64 -6.63
C GLY A 522 -21.72 -3.77 -6.72
N LEU A 523 -21.22 -3.99 -7.94
CA LEU A 523 -20.22 -5.00 -8.29
C LEU A 523 -18.92 -4.34 -8.76
N ILE A 524 -17.78 -4.84 -8.29
CA ILE A 524 -16.47 -4.55 -8.87
C ILE A 524 -15.86 -5.89 -9.30
N THR A 525 -15.58 -6.04 -10.60
CA THR A 525 -15.10 -7.30 -11.16
C THR A 525 -13.88 -7.09 -12.06
N GLY A 526 -12.86 -7.92 -11.87
CA GLY A 526 -11.70 -7.96 -12.76
C GLY A 526 -11.98 -8.63 -14.10
N ASP A 527 -13.18 -9.21 -14.29
CA ASP A 527 -13.69 -9.85 -15.52
C ASP A 527 -12.78 -10.92 -16.18
N GLY A 528 -11.74 -11.39 -15.48
CA GLY A 528 -10.69 -12.24 -16.04
C GLY A 528 -9.62 -11.49 -16.85
N ASN A 529 -9.64 -10.15 -16.85
CA ASN A 529 -8.64 -9.29 -17.48
C ASN A 529 -7.48 -8.92 -16.52
N LEU A 530 -7.63 -9.18 -15.22
CA LEU A 530 -6.54 -9.10 -14.23
C LEU A 530 -5.86 -10.47 -14.10
N VAL A 531 -4.53 -10.52 -14.20
CA VAL A 531 -3.73 -11.75 -14.18
C VAL A 531 -3.48 -12.21 -12.74
N ASN A 532 -3.51 -13.52 -12.48
CA ASN A 532 -3.36 -14.10 -11.14
C ASN A 532 -2.11 -14.98 -10.94
N GLY A 533 -1.18 -15.02 -11.90
CA GLY A 533 0.01 -15.88 -11.86
C GLY A 533 1.34 -15.12 -11.80
N ASP A 534 2.35 -15.76 -11.21
CA ASP A 534 3.70 -15.19 -10.97
C ASP A 534 4.45 -14.79 -12.26
N GLY A 535 4.02 -15.29 -13.41
CA GLY A 535 4.61 -14.95 -14.71
C GLY A 535 4.18 -13.61 -15.30
N VAL A 536 3.31 -12.83 -14.64
CA VAL A 536 2.60 -11.68 -15.23
C VAL A 536 3.49 -10.67 -15.96
N MET A 537 4.67 -10.36 -15.43
CA MET A 537 5.60 -9.39 -16.02
C MET A 537 6.22 -9.84 -17.36
N ASN A 538 6.05 -11.12 -17.73
CA ASN A 538 6.50 -11.67 -19.00
C ASN A 538 5.41 -11.62 -20.09
N ASN A 539 4.18 -11.18 -19.75
CA ASN A 539 3.08 -11.03 -20.70
C ASN A 539 3.29 -9.85 -21.68
N THR A 540 2.45 -9.78 -22.71
CA THR A 540 2.30 -8.58 -23.56
C THR A 540 1.92 -7.35 -22.72
N PRO A 541 2.33 -6.12 -23.09
CA PRO A 541 2.14 -4.93 -22.25
C PRO A 541 0.69 -4.64 -21.84
N ASP A 542 -0.30 -4.99 -22.67
CA ASP A 542 -1.73 -4.82 -22.39
C ASP A 542 -2.27 -5.79 -21.32
N ASN A 543 -1.54 -6.88 -21.05
CA ASN A 543 -1.93 -8.01 -20.22
C ASN A 543 -1.02 -8.16 -18.99
N ARG A 544 -0.51 -7.05 -18.46
CA ARG A 544 0.35 -7.01 -17.25
C ARG A 544 -0.37 -6.56 -15.97
N ALA A 545 -1.66 -6.26 -16.03
CA ALA A 545 -2.44 -5.91 -14.84
C ALA A 545 -2.65 -7.16 -13.97
N ASP A 546 -2.32 -7.09 -12.68
CA ASP A 546 -2.45 -8.22 -11.74
C ASP A 546 -3.22 -7.89 -10.44
N LYS A 547 -3.58 -6.61 -10.24
CA LYS A 547 -4.19 -6.12 -9.01
C LYS A 547 -5.49 -5.38 -9.27
N MET A 548 -6.46 -5.51 -8.38
CA MET A 548 -7.69 -4.70 -8.42
C MET A 548 -7.50 -3.37 -7.69
N PHE A 549 -7.16 -3.37 -6.40
CA PHE A 549 -6.87 -2.16 -5.63
C PHE A 549 -5.39 -2.14 -5.20
N THR A 550 -4.65 -1.09 -5.55
CA THR A 550 -3.28 -0.86 -5.06
C THR A 550 -3.19 0.47 -4.32
N LEU A 551 -2.95 0.42 -3.00
CA LEU A 551 -2.91 1.60 -2.12
C LEU A 551 -1.58 1.68 -1.37
N LYS A 552 -0.70 2.57 -1.86
CA LYS A 552 0.69 2.72 -1.41
C LYS A 552 0.86 3.99 -0.56
N LEU A 553 1.35 3.84 0.68
CA LEU A 553 1.65 4.95 1.60
C LEU A 553 0.48 5.94 1.79
N CYS A 554 -0.75 5.44 1.81
CA CYS A 554 -1.96 6.24 1.97
C CYS A 554 -2.42 6.29 3.44
N THR A 555 -3.37 7.16 3.75
CA THR A 555 -4.04 7.21 5.06
C THR A 555 -5.55 7.30 4.95
N ASN A 556 -6.26 6.81 5.97
CA ASN A 556 -7.72 6.88 6.08
C ASN A 556 -8.43 6.27 4.87
N LEU A 557 -8.25 4.95 4.69
CA LEU A 557 -8.79 4.17 3.59
C LEU A 557 -10.05 3.39 4.01
N GLU A 558 -11.12 3.48 3.23
CA GLU A 558 -12.32 2.64 3.39
C GLU A 558 -12.63 1.87 2.10
N ILE A 559 -12.85 0.57 2.20
CA ILE A 559 -13.34 -0.27 1.09
C ILE A 559 -14.43 -1.19 1.63
N GLY A 560 -15.67 -1.07 1.15
CA GLY A 560 -16.73 -1.89 1.72
C GLY A 560 -18.16 -1.64 1.25
N GLY A 561 -19.08 -2.34 1.91
CA GLY A 561 -20.53 -2.18 1.72
C GLY A 561 -21.09 -0.84 2.17
N ILE A 562 -22.40 -0.79 2.39
CA ILE A 562 -23.00 0.13 3.35
C ILE A 562 -22.89 -0.55 4.72
N TYR A 563 -22.20 0.10 5.65
CA TYR A 563 -21.80 -0.51 6.93
C TYR A 563 -22.96 -1.13 7.72
N HIS A 564 -22.78 -2.38 8.16
CA HIS A 564 -23.68 -3.06 9.10
C HIS A 564 -23.00 -3.23 10.48
N PRO A 565 -23.67 -2.86 11.60
CA PRO A 565 -23.14 -3.09 12.95
C PRO A 565 -23.39 -4.52 13.49
N GLU A 566 -24.29 -5.28 12.89
CA GLU A 566 -24.56 -6.69 13.22
C GLU A 566 -23.42 -7.62 12.78
N ASP A 567 -23.16 -8.67 13.56
CA ASP A 567 -22.14 -9.68 13.24
C ASP A 567 -22.59 -10.58 12.08
N LEU A 568 -21.71 -10.79 11.09
CA LEU A 568 -21.91 -11.77 10.01
C LEU A 568 -21.54 -13.19 10.48
N TRP A 569 -22.39 -14.17 10.15
CA TRP A 569 -22.15 -15.60 10.38
C TRP A 569 -22.65 -16.45 9.20
N TYR A 570 -22.64 -17.77 9.31
CA TYR A 570 -22.80 -18.69 8.17
C TYR A 570 -23.86 -19.79 8.40
N ASP A 571 -24.65 -20.08 7.36
CA ASP A 571 -25.66 -21.15 7.37
C ASP A 571 -25.28 -22.31 6.41
N GLU A 572 -24.82 -23.41 6.99
CA GLU A 572 -24.38 -24.61 6.28
C GLU A 572 -25.51 -25.28 5.47
N SER A 573 -26.79 -25.06 5.83
CA SER A 573 -27.93 -25.65 5.11
C SER A 573 -28.32 -24.89 3.84
N LYS A 574 -27.87 -23.63 3.70
CA LYS A 574 -28.18 -22.75 2.55
C LYS A 574 -26.99 -22.40 1.67
N ASP A 575 -25.77 -22.67 2.11
CA ASP A 575 -24.52 -22.26 1.45
C ASP A 575 -24.28 -20.73 1.40
N GLU A 576 -24.86 -19.98 2.35
CA GLU A 576 -24.90 -18.52 2.34
C GLU A 576 -24.66 -17.89 3.72
N PRO A 577 -24.06 -16.68 3.79
CA PRO A 577 -23.88 -15.94 5.03
C PRO A 577 -25.20 -15.27 5.48
N TYR A 578 -25.23 -14.84 6.75
CA TYR A 578 -26.33 -14.06 7.33
C TYR A 578 -25.85 -13.13 8.44
N TYR A 579 -26.54 -12.01 8.63
CA TYR A 579 -26.33 -11.12 9.78
C TYR A 579 -27.15 -11.59 10.99
N ILE A 580 -26.51 -11.73 12.15
CA ILE A 580 -27.15 -12.04 13.43
C ILE A 580 -27.91 -10.80 13.92
N GLN A 581 -29.24 -10.86 13.94
CA GLN A 581 -30.08 -9.80 14.46
C GLN A 581 -30.06 -9.72 16.00
N LYS A 582 -30.55 -8.61 16.56
CA LYS A 582 -30.52 -8.33 18.01
C LYS A 582 -31.36 -9.29 18.86
N ASP A 583 -32.33 -9.97 18.26
CA ASP A 583 -33.15 -11.03 18.84
C ASP A 583 -32.56 -12.45 18.62
N GLY A 584 -31.42 -12.56 17.91
CA GLY A 584 -30.81 -13.82 17.51
C GLY A 584 -31.34 -14.39 16.19
N SER A 585 -32.28 -13.73 15.51
CA SER A 585 -32.77 -14.18 14.20
C SER A 585 -31.73 -13.99 13.08
N LYS A 586 -31.91 -14.72 11.98
CA LYS A 586 -30.97 -14.76 10.84
C LYS A 586 -31.47 -13.87 9.70
N SER A 587 -30.81 -12.75 9.42
CA SER A 587 -31.08 -11.96 8.21
C SER A 587 -30.13 -12.38 7.07
N PHE A 588 -30.70 -12.94 6.00
CA PHE A 588 -29.97 -13.29 4.78
C PHE A 588 -29.86 -12.10 3.80
N ASP A 589 -30.18 -10.87 4.23
CA ASP A 589 -30.03 -9.67 3.42
C ASP A 589 -28.55 -9.23 3.34
N HIS A 590 -27.89 -9.71 2.29
CA HIS A 590 -26.54 -9.32 1.87
C HIS A 590 -26.51 -8.10 0.92
N ASP A 591 -27.63 -7.44 0.63
CA ASP A 591 -27.64 -6.39 -0.41
C ASP A 591 -26.87 -5.13 0.00
N ASN A 592 -26.69 -4.92 1.30
CA ASN A 592 -25.79 -3.91 1.85
C ASN A 592 -24.30 -4.16 1.55
N MET A 593 -23.90 -5.40 1.28
CA MET A 593 -22.49 -5.75 1.02
C MET A 593 -22.01 -5.24 -0.35
N LEU A 594 -20.72 -4.90 -0.47
CA LEU A 594 -20.06 -4.66 -1.75
C LEU A 594 -19.68 -5.99 -2.39
N LYS A 595 -20.00 -6.20 -3.67
CA LYS A 595 -19.71 -7.45 -4.38
C LYS A 595 -18.38 -7.30 -5.12
N ILE A 596 -17.44 -8.21 -4.87
CA ILE A 596 -16.10 -8.19 -5.47
C ILE A 596 -15.80 -9.57 -6.08
N GLU A 597 -15.24 -9.64 -7.28
CA GLU A 597 -14.81 -10.93 -7.86
C GLU A 597 -13.72 -10.78 -8.92
N ARG A 598 -13.11 -11.91 -9.30
CA ARG A 598 -12.10 -12.00 -10.38
C ARG A 598 -10.89 -11.07 -10.20
N GLY A 599 -10.49 -10.83 -8.95
CA GLY A 599 -9.51 -9.80 -8.54
C GLY A 599 -8.08 -9.92 -9.08
N GLY A 600 -7.72 -11.03 -9.73
CA GLY A 600 -6.35 -11.27 -10.19
C GLY A 600 -5.47 -11.88 -9.11
N HIS A 601 -4.25 -11.37 -8.97
CA HIS A 601 -3.24 -11.79 -7.99
C HIS A 601 -3.59 -11.28 -6.59
N PHE A 602 -3.96 -9.99 -6.47
CA PHE A 602 -4.48 -9.42 -5.22
C PHE A 602 -5.75 -8.61 -5.51
N ALA A 603 -6.83 -8.88 -4.77
CA ALA A 603 -7.97 -7.96 -4.79
C ALA A 603 -7.59 -6.61 -4.16
N LEU A 604 -6.88 -6.61 -3.02
CA LEU A 604 -6.25 -5.43 -2.42
C LEU A 604 -4.79 -5.73 -2.06
N LEU A 605 -3.88 -4.93 -2.60
CA LEU A 605 -2.52 -4.75 -2.07
C LEU A 605 -2.42 -3.37 -1.41
N ALA A 606 -2.40 -3.34 -0.08
CA ALA A 606 -2.09 -2.15 0.71
C ALA A 606 -0.65 -2.23 1.21
N THR A 607 0.18 -1.23 0.92
CA THR A 607 1.61 -1.24 1.28
C THR A 607 2.02 0.06 1.97
N GLY A 608 2.39 -0.04 3.25
CA GLY A 608 2.71 1.09 4.12
C GLY A 608 1.57 2.08 4.36
N THR A 609 0.33 1.64 4.15
CA THR A 609 -0.90 2.43 4.28
C THR A 609 -1.47 2.27 5.69
N ASP A 610 -1.88 3.36 6.33
CA ASP A 610 -2.26 3.37 7.75
C ASP A 610 -3.66 3.93 8.00
N HIS A 611 -4.39 3.38 8.97
CA HIS A 611 -5.83 3.64 9.19
C HIS A 611 -6.67 3.11 8.03
N ILE A 612 -6.97 1.81 8.06
CA ILE A 612 -7.73 1.10 7.02
C ILE A 612 -8.98 0.48 7.63
N ASN A 613 -10.12 0.59 6.94
CA ASN A 613 -11.37 -0.09 7.24
C ASN A 613 -11.85 -0.88 6.00
N VAL A 614 -11.78 -2.21 6.06
CA VAL A 614 -12.39 -3.11 5.06
C VAL A 614 -13.62 -3.78 5.68
N HIS A 615 -14.79 -3.65 5.08
CA HIS A 615 -16.01 -4.14 5.71
C HIS A 615 -17.13 -4.55 4.76
N ASP A 616 -17.99 -5.49 5.19
CA ASP A 616 -19.23 -5.89 4.52
C ASP A 616 -19.00 -6.21 3.02
N THR A 617 -18.08 -7.13 2.73
CA THR A 617 -17.78 -7.56 1.35
C THR A 617 -18.19 -9.01 1.09
N TYR A 618 -18.85 -9.21 -0.04
CA TYR A 618 -19.16 -10.53 -0.58
C TYR A 618 -18.23 -10.79 -1.76
N PHE A 619 -17.25 -11.65 -1.55
CA PHE A 619 -16.29 -12.04 -2.58
C PHE A 619 -16.75 -13.29 -3.36
N ALA A 620 -16.56 -13.27 -4.68
CA ALA A 620 -16.91 -14.33 -5.63
C ALA A 620 -18.41 -14.71 -5.66
N LYS A 621 -19.29 -13.69 -5.73
CA LYS A 621 -20.76 -13.90 -5.73
C LYS A 621 -21.30 -14.53 -7.02
N TYR A 622 -20.92 -13.99 -8.18
CA TYR A 622 -21.44 -14.44 -9.47
C TYR A 622 -20.38 -15.24 -10.24
N ASN A 623 -19.09 -15.01 -9.94
CA ASN A 623 -18.00 -15.76 -10.53
C ASN A 623 -16.90 -16.12 -9.53
N THR A 624 -16.52 -17.41 -9.53
CA THR A 624 -15.55 -18.03 -8.62
C THR A 624 -14.16 -18.23 -9.22
N THR A 625 -13.91 -17.74 -10.45
CA THR A 625 -12.59 -17.86 -11.11
C THR A 625 -11.72 -16.62 -10.88
N ASN A 626 -10.42 -16.74 -11.18
CA ASN A 626 -9.48 -15.63 -11.26
C ASN A 626 -9.32 -14.77 -9.99
N ALA A 627 -9.20 -15.43 -8.84
CA ALA A 627 -8.91 -14.78 -7.57
C ALA A 627 -7.83 -15.55 -6.81
N ARG A 628 -6.72 -14.89 -6.51
CA ARG A 628 -5.64 -15.45 -5.72
C ARG A 628 -5.74 -15.00 -4.26
N ASP A 629 -5.03 -13.95 -3.87
CA ASP A 629 -5.15 -13.33 -2.54
C ASP A 629 -6.26 -12.26 -2.55
N ILE A 630 -6.88 -12.01 -1.40
CA ILE A 630 -7.95 -11.01 -1.25
C ILE A 630 -7.46 -9.72 -0.58
N TYR A 631 -7.02 -9.76 0.69
CA TYR A 631 -6.69 -8.56 1.45
C TYR A 631 -5.28 -8.62 2.07
N ASP A 632 -4.29 -8.11 1.32
CA ASP A 632 -2.88 -8.02 1.73
C ASP A 632 -2.54 -6.65 2.35
N PHE A 633 -1.96 -6.68 3.54
CA PHE A 633 -1.64 -5.52 4.36
C PHE A 633 -0.15 -5.51 4.73
N MET A 634 0.69 -5.02 3.81
CA MET A 634 2.15 -5.02 3.95
C MET A 634 2.65 -3.77 4.68
N GLY A 635 3.24 -3.94 5.87
CA GLY A 635 3.75 -2.82 6.68
C GLY A 635 2.68 -1.81 7.12
N CYS A 636 1.40 -2.21 7.09
CA CYS A 636 0.25 -1.37 7.39
C CYS A 636 -0.07 -1.36 8.88
N ASN A 637 -0.63 -0.26 9.39
CA ASN A 637 -0.94 -0.09 10.82
C ASN A 637 -2.36 0.47 11.03
N ASN A 638 -2.97 0.15 12.17
CA ASN A 638 -4.34 0.55 12.52
C ASN A 638 -5.36 0.03 11.48
N VAL A 639 -5.43 -1.29 11.31
CA VAL A 639 -6.24 -1.97 10.28
C VAL A 639 -7.46 -2.63 10.92
N THR A 640 -8.64 -2.38 10.37
CA THR A 640 -9.91 -3.01 10.75
C THR A 640 -10.47 -3.78 9.56
N VAL A 641 -10.85 -5.05 9.78
CA VAL A 641 -11.45 -5.93 8.77
C VAL A 641 -12.67 -6.61 9.38
N THR A 642 -13.87 -6.42 8.84
CA THR A 642 -15.13 -6.88 9.45
C THR A 642 -16.13 -7.43 8.43
N ASN A 643 -16.94 -8.43 8.81
CA ASN A 643 -18.06 -8.94 8.00
C ASN A 643 -17.67 -9.32 6.55
N ILE A 644 -16.70 -10.23 6.43
CA ILE A 644 -16.17 -10.67 5.13
C ILE A 644 -16.67 -12.07 4.81
N TYR A 645 -17.29 -12.25 3.65
CA TYR A 645 -17.63 -13.56 3.10
C TYR A 645 -16.88 -13.82 1.79
N SER A 646 -16.04 -14.86 1.75
CA SER A 646 -15.41 -15.34 0.52
C SER A 646 -16.00 -16.68 0.09
N LYS A 647 -16.72 -16.72 -1.04
CA LYS A 647 -17.28 -17.97 -1.53
C LYS A 647 -16.19 -18.96 -1.99
N VAL A 648 -15.08 -18.46 -2.56
CA VAL A 648 -13.79 -19.18 -2.71
C VAL A 648 -12.63 -18.23 -3.12
N SER A 649 -11.39 -18.53 -2.71
CA SER A 649 -10.13 -17.97 -3.26
C SER A 649 -9.07 -19.06 -3.53
N SER A 650 -8.00 -18.73 -4.28
CA SER A 650 -6.81 -19.61 -4.34
C SER A 650 -5.98 -19.49 -3.06
N ASP A 651 -5.64 -18.25 -2.70
CA ASP A 651 -4.65 -17.98 -1.68
C ASP A 651 -5.33 -17.16 -0.55
N ASP A 652 -4.63 -16.24 0.11
CA ASP A 652 -4.99 -15.80 1.46
C ASP A 652 -6.12 -14.76 1.51
N ILE A 653 -7.04 -14.92 2.46
CA ILE A 653 -8.25 -14.07 2.55
C ILE A 653 -7.98 -12.78 3.36
N VAL A 654 -7.26 -12.87 4.48
CA VAL A 654 -6.75 -11.70 5.23
C VAL A 654 -5.29 -11.95 5.62
N LYS A 655 -4.38 -11.08 5.15
CA LYS A 655 -2.93 -11.30 5.25
C LYS A 655 -2.14 -10.07 5.72
N PRO A 656 -1.88 -9.94 7.04
CA PRO A 656 -0.89 -9.01 7.58
C PRO A 656 0.55 -9.48 7.26
N GLY A 657 1.37 -8.59 6.70
CA GLY A 657 2.76 -8.90 6.34
C GLY A 657 3.67 -7.68 6.43
N SER A 658 4.94 -7.87 6.06
CA SER A 658 5.94 -6.80 5.93
C SER A 658 6.96 -7.18 4.85
N ASP A 659 7.15 -6.30 3.87
CA ASP A 659 8.05 -6.51 2.73
C ASP A 659 9.07 -5.36 2.58
N CYS A 660 9.88 -5.38 1.51
CA CYS A 660 10.81 -4.31 1.16
C CYS A 660 10.31 -3.45 -0.03
N ALA A 661 9.07 -3.58 -0.48
CA ALA A 661 8.60 -3.04 -1.77
C ALA A 661 8.58 -1.49 -1.81
N LEU A 662 8.60 -0.84 -0.64
CA LEU A 662 8.80 0.61 -0.49
C LEU A 662 10.26 1.05 -0.67
N GLY A 663 11.19 0.12 -0.92
CA GLY A 663 12.63 0.34 -0.80
C GLY A 663 13.14 0.43 0.64
N PHE A 664 12.27 0.15 1.61
CA PHE A 664 12.57 0.05 3.03
C PHE A 664 11.53 -0.81 3.74
N THR A 665 11.90 -1.33 4.90
CA THR A 665 11.05 -2.12 5.81
C THR A 665 10.39 -1.22 6.86
N ARG A 666 9.16 -1.55 7.27
CA ARG A 666 8.48 -0.92 8.42
C ARG A 666 7.58 -1.93 9.13
N PRO A 667 7.40 -1.82 10.46
CA PRO A 667 6.52 -2.72 11.20
C PRO A 667 5.05 -2.52 10.86
N ALA A 668 4.28 -3.59 11.07
CA ALA A 668 2.82 -3.63 10.98
C ALA A 668 2.23 -3.87 12.37
N ARG A 669 1.20 -3.10 12.79
CA ARG A 669 0.55 -3.33 14.10
C ARG A 669 -0.88 -2.82 14.21
N ASN A 670 -1.55 -3.24 15.29
CA ASN A 670 -2.91 -2.86 15.67
C ASN A 670 -3.93 -3.27 14.60
N TYR A 671 -4.17 -4.59 14.54
CA TYR A 671 -5.15 -5.22 13.64
C TYR A 671 -6.36 -5.69 14.43
N LYS A 672 -7.56 -5.38 13.92
CA LYS A 672 -8.85 -5.85 14.44
C LYS A 672 -9.63 -6.52 13.34
N VAL A 673 -9.70 -7.85 13.39
CA VAL A 673 -10.26 -8.70 12.35
C VAL A 673 -11.43 -9.49 12.93
N ARG A 674 -12.60 -9.46 12.30
CA ARG A 674 -13.83 -10.03 12.89
C ARG A 674 -14.81 -10.55 11.84
N ASN A 675 -15.51 -11.64 12.14
CA ASN A 675 -16.59 -12.19 11.30
C ASN A 675 -16.08 -12.51 9.88
N ILE A 676 -15.01 -13.30 9.81
CA ILE A 676 -14.38 -13.72 8.55
C ILE A 676 -14.80 -15.14 8.23
N ILE A 677 -15.48 -15.31 7.10
CA ILE A 677 -16.06 -16.57 6.63
C ILE A 677 -15.48 -16.87 5.25
N GLY A 678 -14.91 -18.06 5.02
CA GLY A 678 -14.39 -18.34 3.67
C GLY A 678 -13.83 -19.73 3.39
N ASP A 679 -13.80 -20.03 2.09
CA ASP A 679 -13.20 -21.21 1.45
C ASP A 679 -11.96 -20.76 0.66
N THR A 680 -10.82 -21.43 0.82
CA THR A 680 -9.53 -21.01 0.23
C THR A 680 -8.61 -22.20 0.02
N ASN A 681 -7.76 -22.18 -1.00
CA ASN A 681 -6.71 -23.18 -1.13
C ASN A 681 -5.46 -22.90 -0.26
N CYS A 682 -5.17 -21.65 0.13
CA CYS A 682 -4.18 -21.36 1.17
C CYS A 682 -4.84 -21.19 2.55
N ASN A 683 -4.96 -19.94 3.05
CA ASN A 683 -5.36 -19.68 4.43
C ASN A 683 -6.49 -18.65 4.56
N LEU A 684 -7.38 -18.84 5.55
CA LEU A 684 -8.39 -17.82 5.90
C LEU A 684 -7.69 -16.60 6.52
N PHE A 685 -6.69 -16.86 7.38
CA PHE A 685 -5.85 -15.84 8.00
C PHE A 685 -4.39 -16.29 8.02
N GLN A 686 -3.47 -15.47 7.50
CA GLN A 686 -2.03 -15.74 7.45
C GLN A 686 -1.27 -14.49 7.89
N ILE A 687 -0.40 -14.61 8.89
CA ILE A 687 0.67 -13.62 9.13
C ILE A 687 1.91 -14.05 8.36
N GLY A 688 2.45 -13.18 7.50
CA GLY A 688 3.52 -13.51 6.56
C GLY A 688 2.99 -14.06 5.23
N SER A 689 3.74 -14.84 4.44
CA SER A 689 5.13 -15.28 4.63
C SER A 689 6.16 -14.14 4.70
N GLU A 690 5.79 -12.99 4.15
CA GLU A 690 6.60 -11.78 4.01
C GLU A 690 6.67 -11.11 5.37
N THR A 691 7.83 -11.21 6.00
CA THR A 691 8.04 -10.90 7.42
C THR A 691 9.33 -10.11 7.63
N ALA A 692 9.55 -9.14 6.76
CA ALA A 692 10.76 -8.33 6.67
C ALA A 692 10.91 -7.32 7.83
N ASP A 693 9.85 -7.06 8.59
CA ASP A 693 9.87 -6.29 9.85
C ASP A 693 8.79 -6.79 10.85
N ASP A 694 8.82 -6.30 12.09
CA ASP A 694 7.95 -6.73 13.19
C ASP A 694 6.44 -6.64 12.87
N ILE A 695 5.65 -7.62 13.34
CA ILE A 695 4.18 -7.69 13.16
C ILE A 695 3.50 -7.98 14.50
N LYS A 696 2.72 -7.04 15.05
CA LYS A 696 2.24 -7.11 16.46
C LYS A 696 0.82 -6.61 16.67
N ASP A 697 0.29 -6.80 17.88
CA ASP A 697 -0.99 -6.27 18.35
C ASP A 697 -2.15 -6.69 17.43
N ILE A 698 -2.33 -8.00 17.23
CA ILE A 698 -3.30 -8.56 16.26
C ILE A 698 -4.41 -9.31 16.99
N CYS A 699 -5.64 -8.84 16.83
CA CYS A 699 -6.85 -9.44 17.40
C CYS A 699 -7.77 -9.93 16.28
N VAL A 700 -8.08 -11.23 16.30
CA VAL A 700 -8.95 -11.91 15.33
C VAL A 700 -10.07 -12.61 16.09
N ASP A 701 -11.34 -12.31 15.88
CA ASP A 701 -12.48 -12.97 16.57
C ASP A 701 -13.55 -13.48 15.59
N ASN A 702 -14.38 -14.45 16.02
CA ASN A 702 -15.49 -15.00 15.22
C ASN A 702 -15.06 -15.43 13.78
N ILE A 703 -14.21 -16.44 13.61
CA ILE A 703 -13.84 -16.95 12.27
C ILE A 703 -14.57 -18.25 11.90
N TYR A 704 -14.80 -18.45 10.60
CA TYR A 704 -15.47 -19.63 10.04
C TYR A 704 -14.73 -20.12 8.79
N VAL A 705 -13.79 -21.05 8.96
CA VAL A 705 -13.10 -21.69 7.84
C VAL A 705 -14.02 -22.75 7.22
N LEU A 706 -14.44 -22.53 5.98
CA LEU A 706 -15.31 -23.42 5.21
C LEU A 706 -14.51 -24.56 4.54
N GLY A 707 -13.23 -24.31 4.25
CA GLY A 707 -12.26 -25.24 3.71
C GLY A 707 -10.92 -24.54 3.49
N ALA A 708 -9.81 -25.22 3.76
CA ALA A 708 -8.44 -24.69 3.61
C ALA A 708 -7.44 -25.79 3.22
N ASN A 709 -6.81 -25.70 2.05
CA ASN A 709 -5.83 -26.72 1.62
C ASN A 709 -4.41 -26.50 2.18
N LYS A 710 -4.09 -25.30 2.71
CA LYS A 710 -2.87 -25.05 3.50
C LYS A 710 -3.19 -25.05 4.99
N ALA A 711 -3.76 -23.98 5.54
CA ALA A 711 -4.11 -23.92 6.95
C ALA A 711 -5.32 -23.02 7.27
N GLY A 712 -5.98 -23.24 8.42
CA GLY A 712 -7.10 -22.41 8.85
C GLY A 712 -6.63 -21.04 9.35
N PHE A 713 -5.71 -21.07 10.32
CA PHE A 713 -5.04 -19.90 10.87
C PHE A 713 -3.53 -20.13 10.88
N SER A 714 -2.76 -19.19 10.32
CA SER A 714 -1.33 -19.38 10.03
C SER A 714 -0.46 -18.19 10.48
N ILE A 715 0.75 -18.50 10.94
CA ILE A 715 1.80 -17.54 11.28
C ILE A 715 3.11 -18.10 10.72
N SER A 716 3.75 -17.42 9.77
CA SER A 716 4.99 -17.88 9.15
C SER A 716 6.04 -16.77 9.17
N THR A 717 6.86 -16.71 10.22
CA THR A 717 8.01 -15.80 10.25
C THR A 717 9.21 -16.43 9.56
N ASN A 718 9.52 -15.88 8.40
CA ASN A 718 10.56 -16.36 7.52
C ASN A 718 11.75 -15.39 7.48
N ASP A 719 11.51 -14.08 7.60
CA ASP A 719 12.50 -13.06 7.28
C ASP A 719 13.14 -12.35 8.49
N GLY A 720 12.94 -12.91 9.69
CA GLY A 720 13.58 -12.43 10.93
C GLY A 720 12.76 -11.42 11.74
N ALA A 721 11.48 -11.19 11.39
CA ALA A 721 10.52 -10.43 12.20
C ALA A 721 10.45 -10.93 13.65
N HIS A 722 10.01 -10.03 14.54
CA HIS A 722 9.37 -10.41 15.78
C HIS A 722 7.84 -10.30 15.59
N ILE A 723 7.17 -11.44 15.65
CA ILE A 723 5.72 -11.56 15.73
C ILE A 723 5.32 -11.69 17.21
N SER A 724 4.44 -10.82 17.68
CA SER A 724 4.07 -10.75 19.11
C SER A 724 2.58 -10.48 19.30
N ASP A 725 2.03 -10.97 20.40
CA ASP A 725 0.74 -10.52 20.95
C ASP A 725 -0.42 -10.72 19.95
N ILE A 726 -0.59 -11.99 19.57
CA ILE A 726 -1.56 -12.45 18.56
C ILE A 726 -2.68 -13.23 19.26
N HIS A 727 -3.90 -12.70 19.17
CA HIS A 727 -5.07 -13.20 19.89
C HIS A 727 -6.14 -13.69 18.90
N LEU A 728 -6.49 -14.97 18.99
CA LEU A 728 -7.61 -15.58 18.27
C LEU A 728 -8.78 -15.89 19.22
N ASN A 729 -9.92 -15.28 18.93
CA ASN A 729 -11.22 -15.49 19.54
C ASN A 729 -11.21 -15.22 21.06
N CYS A 730 -10.63 -14.06 21.43
CA CYS A 730 -10.51 -13.54 22.79
C CYS A 730 -11.52 -12.43 23.11
N GLY A 731 -12.29 -11.95 22.13
CA GLY A 731 -13.31 -10.90 22.29
C GLY A 731 -12.75 -9.47 22.24
N HIS A 732 -11.50 -9.29 21.81
CA HIS A 732 -10.81 -8.00 21.78
C HIS A 732 -11.34 -7.05 20.69
N THR A 733 -12.01 -7.58 19.67
CA THR A 733 -12.73 -6.78 18.65
C THR A 733 -14.17 -6.45 19.05
N GLY A 734 -14.71 -7.13 20.08
CA GLY A 734 -16.10 -7.04 20.52
C GLY A 734 -16.59 -8.36 21.14
N LYS A 735 -17.71 -8.30 21.87
CA LYS A 735 -18.36 -9.47 22.52
C LYS A 735 -18.42 -10.68 21.57
N LEU A 736 -17.90 -11.83 21.97
CA LEU A 736 -18.00 -13.04 21.15
C LEU A 736 -19.47 -13.49 21.01
N HIS A 737 -19.89 -13.81 19.78
CA HIS A 737 -21.22 -14.34 19.49
C HIS A 737 -21.22 -15.87 19.27
N SER A 738 -20.05 -16.44 18.96
CA SER A 738 -19.85 -17.85 18.65
C SER A 738 -18.46 -18.31 19.09
N ARG A 739 -18.24 -19.62 19.06
CA ARG A 739 -16.89 -20.20 18.98
C ARG A 739 -16.41 -20.09 17.54
N SER A 740 -15.12 -19.83 17.34
CA SER A 740 -14.53 -19.91 16.00
C SER A 740 -14.61 -21.35 15.49
N LYS A 741 -14.92 -21.53 14.20
CA LYS A 741 -15.07 -22.85 13.58
C LYS A 741 -14.07 -23.07 12.45
N MET A 742 -13.58 -24.30 12.33
CA MET A 742 -12.80 -24.75 11.18
C MET A 742 -13.26 -26.11 10.66
N PHE A 743 -13.59 -26.17 9.38
CA PHE A 743 -13.90 -27.40 8.67
C PHE A 743 -12.95 -27.58 7.48
N ARG A 744 -12.77 -28.84 7.03
CA ARG A 744 -12.17 -29.19 5.73
C ARG A 744 -10.83 -28.47 5.49
N THR A 745 -10.08 -28.39 6.59
CA THR A 745 -8.84 -27.63 6.76
C THR A 745 -7.70 -28.61 6.95
N ARG A 746 -6.65 -28.54 6.12
CA ARG A 746 -5.50 -29.46 6.17
C ARG A 746 -4.74 -29.37 7.50
N ALA A 747 -4.25 -28.18 7.84
CA ALA A 747 -3.62 -27.87 9.12
C ALA A 747 -4.48 -26.82 9.84
N PRO A 748 -5.18 -27.13 10.95
CA PRO A 748 -6.03 -26.15 11.63
C PRO A 748 -5.23 -24.91 12.06
N PHE A 749 -4.03 -25.16 12.59
CA PHE A 749 -3.01 -24.15 12.88
C PHE A 749 -1.70 -24.52 12.19
N PHE A 750 -1.05 -23.54 11.57
CA PHE A 750 0.31 -23.65 11.06
C PHE A 750 1.15 -22.46 11.54
N ILE A 751 1.85 -22.64 12.66
CA ILE A 751 2.71 -21.62 13.27
C ILE A 751 4.15 -22.08 13.09
N SER A 752 4.93 -21.34 12.30
CA SER A 752 6.24 -21.77 11.82
C SER A 752 7.29 -20.66 11.80
N ILE A 753 8.54 -21.03 12.06
CA ILE A 753 9.73 -20.21 11.82
C ILE A 753 10.56 -20.85 10.69
N SER A 754 11.12 -20.05 9.78
CA SER A 754 12.09 -20.51 8.77
C SER A 754 13.29 -19.58 8.64
N ASN A 755 14.35 -20.04 7.97
CA ASN A 755 15.61 -19.30 7.79
C ASN A 755 15.68 -18.61 6.41
N ARG A 756 14.71 -17.76 6.07
CA ARG A 756 14.57 -17.13 4.74
C ARG A 756 15.31 -15.80 4.61
N ALA A 757 15.13 -14.91 5.58
CA ALA A 757 15.75 -13.56 5.66
C ALA A 757 15.82 -12.80 4.32
N ARG A 758 14.73 -12.78 3.55
CA ARG A 758 14.67 -12.16 2.22
C ARG A 758 14.55 -10.63 2.33
N ILE A 759 15.56 -9.98 2.91
CA ILE A 759 15.57 -8.54 3.25
C ILE A 759 16.78 -7.79 2.70
N LEU A 760 16.74 -6.46 2.83
CA LEU A 760 17.88 -5.58 2.59
C LEU A 760 19.04 -5.91 3.54
N GLY A 761 20.27 -5.95 3.03
CA GLY A 761 21.49 -6.24 3.80
C GLY A 761 21.68 -7.68 4.28
N ALA A 762 20.81 -8.62 3.90
CA ALA A 762 20.95 -10.03 4.26
C ALA A 762 22.04 -10.75 3.42
N THR A 763 22.78 -11.64 4.07
CA THR A 763 23.87 -12.44 3.49
C THR A 763 23.66 -13.92 3.83
N VAL A 764 23.95 -14.79 2.86
CA VAL A 764 23.82 -16.26 2.96
C VAL A 764 25.12 -16.97 2.57
N GLY A 765 25.37 -18.13 3.17
CA GLY A 765 26.38 -19.10 2.71
C GLY A 765 25.72 -20.44 2.40
N ARG A 766 26.34 -21.25 1.53
CA ARG A 766 25.84 -22.61 1.20
C ARG A 766 26.59 -23.65 2.03
N TYR A 767 25.85 -24.54 2.70
CA TYR A 767 26.40 -25.52 3.64
C TYR A 767 25.83 -26.91 3.37
N VAL A 768 26.68 -27.93 3.56
CA VAL A 768 26.32 -29.34 3.45
C VAL A 768 26.36 -29.96 4.83
N PHE A 769 25.23 -30.48 5.30
CA PHE A 769 25.09 -30.99 6.67
C PHE A 769 24.15 -32.20 6.75
N MET A 770 24.13 -32.87 7.89
CA MET A 770 23.26 -34.02 8.16
C MET A 770 22.17 -33.66 9.18
N GLU A 771 20.90 -33.74 8.80
CA GLU A 771 19.75 -33.59 9.71
C GLU A 771 19.03 -34.93 9.80
N ASN A 772 18.89 -35.51 11.00
CA ASN A 772 18.14 -36.77 11.21
C ASN A 772 18.56 -37.95 10.30
N GLY A 773 19.80 -37.97 9.80
CA GLY A 773 20.31 -38.98 8.85
C GLY A 773 20.09 -38.65 7.36
N ILE A 774 19.39 -37.55 7.05
CA ILE A 774 19.21 -37.00 5.72
C ILE A 774 20.35 -36.00 5.43
N LYS A 775 20.88 -36.00 4.20
CA LYS A 775 21.88 -35.02 3.75
C LYS A 775 21.21 -33.80 3.16
N HIS A 776 21.56 -32.63 3.68
CA HIS A 776 21.15 -31.32 3.18
C HIS A 776 22.31 -30.64 2.45
N ASP A 777 21.96 -29.75 1.51
CA ASP A 777 22.87 -28.90 0.74
C ASP A 777 22.11 -27.60 0.43
N GLU A 778 22.13 -26.68 1.40
CA GLU A 778 21.20 -25.54 1.46
C GLU A 778 21.92 -24.24 1.87
N LEU A 779 21.31 -23.11 1.54
CA LEU A 779 21.69 -21.78 1.98
C LEU A 779 21.26 -21.57 3.45
N LEU A 780 22.19 -21.09 4.27
CA LEU A 780 21.94 -20.61 5.62
C LEU A 780 22.21 -19.11 5.70
N VAL A 781 21.32 -18.39 6.38
CA VAL A 781 21.43 -16.95 6.64
C VAL A 781 22.48 -16.70 7.73
N GLN A 782 23.42 -15.81 7.45
CA GLN A 782 24.58 -15.58 8.32
C GLN A 782 24.43 -14.38 9.25
N ASN A 783 23.72 -13.32 8.82
CA ASN A 783 23.76 -12.00 9.45
C ASN A 783 22.39 -11.38 9.80
N VAL A 784 21.31 -12.16 9.71
CA VAL A 784 19.97 -11.79 10.20
C VAL A 784 19.55 -12.85 11.21
N ASN A 785 18.97 -12.42 12.33
CA ASN A 785 18.52 -13.32 13.37
C ASN A 785 17.37 -14.23 12.86
N ILE A 786 17.31 -15.46 13.37
CA ILE A 786 16.10 -16.29 13.27
C ILE A 786 14.92 -15.49 13.85
N GLY A 787 13.74 -15.62 13.23
CA GLY A 787 12.53 -14.94 13.67
C GLY A 787 12.12 -15.27 15.10
N LYS A 788 11.25 -14.43 15.66
CA LYS A 788 10.63 -14.65 16.98
C LYS A 788 9.12 -14.71 16.82
N VAL A 789 8.49 -15.63 17.55
CA VAL A 789 7.03 -15.69 17.73
C VAL A 789 6.78 -15.86 19.22
N GLU A 790 6.13 -14.90 19.87
CA GLU A 790 5.75 -15.00 21.28
C GLU A 790 4.37 -14.42 21.61
N ASN A 791 3.79 -14.87 22.72
CA ASN A 791 2.48 -14.44 23.24
C ASN A 791 1.33 -14.70 22.24
N ILE A 792 1.09 -15.98 21.93
CA ILE A 792 0.03 -16.40 21.00
C ILE A 792 -1.10 -17.05 21.79
N ILE A 793 -2.30 -16.47 21.77
CA ILE A 793 -3.45 -16.95 22.56
C ILE A 793 -4.58 -17.35 21.63
N LEU A 794 -4.96 -18.64 21.66
CA LEU A 794 -5.98 -19.26 20.82
C LEU A 794 -7.09 -19.81 21.74
N ASN A 795 -8.34 -19.34 21.58
CA ASN A 795 -9.38 -19.50 22.60
C ASN A 795 -10.76 -19.90 22.05
N GLY A 796 -11.36 -21.00 22.53
CA GLY A 796 -12.76 -21.34 22.23
C GLY A 796 -13.01 -21.66 20.76
N ILE A 797 -12.43 -22.75 20.26
CA ILE A 797 -12.35 -23.07 18.82
C ILE A 797 -12.74 -24.52 18.55
N ASP A 798 -13.70 -24.74 17.65
CA ASP A 798 -14.16 -26.06 17.22
C ASP A 798 -13.64 -26.42 15.83
N ILE A 799 -12.94 -27.54 15.73
CA ILE A 799 -12.24 -27.99 14.54
C ILE A 799 -12.70 -29.41 14.20
N ALA A 800 -13.26 -29.59 13.02
CA ALA A 800 -13.71 -30.89 12.51
C ALA A 800 -13.24 -31.09 11.06
N GLU A 801 -13.39 -32.32 10.55
CA GLU A 801 -13.07 -32.65 9.17
C GLU A 801 -11.65 -32.25 8.74
N VAL A 802 -10.63 -32.56 9.56
CA VAL A 802 -9.24 -32.16 9.27
C VAL A 802 -8.69 -32.95 8.07
N TYR A 803 -8.80 -32.34 6.89
CA TYR A 803 -8.23 -32.71 5.58
C TYR A 803 -8.29 -31.49 4.65
N GLY A 804 -7.46 -31.41 3.60
CA GLY A 804 -7.57 -30.35 2.59
C GLY A 804 -8.82 -30.54 1.72
N GLY A 805 -9.87 -29.77 2.00
CA GLY A 805 -11.19 -29.92 1.37
C GLY A 805 -11.81 -28.64 0.80
N SER A 806 -10.99 -27.65 0.45
CA SER A 806 -11.44 -26.44 -0.25
C SER A 806 -12.09 -26.75 -1.60
N SER A 807 -13.06 -25.92 -2.00
CA SER A 807 -13.73 -25.98 -3.30
C SER A 807 -12.91 -25.37 -4.45
N TYR A 808 -11.74 -24.81 -4.17
CA TYR A 808 -10.91 -24.12 -5.16
C TYR A 808 -10.56 -25.00 -6.36
N GLY A 809 -10.52 -24.39 -7.55
CA GLY A 809 -10.34 -25.08 -8.82
C GLY A 809 -11.58 -25.87 -9.30
N GLY A 810 -12.62 -26.06 -8.48
CA GLY A 810 -13.97 -26.51 -8.87
C GLY A 810 -14.12 -27.95 -9.38
N LYS A 811 -13.03 -28.69 -9.61
CA LYS A 811 -13.01 -29.98 -10.34
C LYS A 811 -13.84 -31.11 -9.71
N ASN A 812 -14.31 -30.96 -8.47
CA ASN A 812 -15.08 -31.97 -7.74
C ASN A 812 -16.37 -31.40 -7.09
N GLY A 813 -16.85 -30.23 -7.55
CA GLY A 813 -17.94 -29.50 -6.89
C GLY A 813 -17.50 -28.81 -5.59
N ARG A 814 -18.48 -28.33 -4.82
CA ARG A 814 -18.26 -27.66 -3.52
C ARG A 814 -18.10 -28.70 -2.42
N TRP A 815 -17.01 -28.58 -1.66
CA TRP A 815 -16.62 -29.47 -0.54
C TRP A 815 -16.78 -30.97 -0.82
N LYS A 816 -15.92 -31.51 -1.68
CA LYS A 816 -15.82 -32.97 -1.86
C LYS A 816 -15.55 -33.64 -0.50
N ALA A 817 -16.45 -34.52 -0.08
CA ALA A 817 -16.32 -35.33 1.13
C ALA A 817 -15.01 -36.14 1.17
N TYR A 818 -14.52 -36.45 2.37
CA TYR A 818 -13.29 -37.20 2.56
C TYR A 818 -13.38 -38.61 1.97
N ASP A 819 -12.53 -38.94 0.99
CA ASP A 819 -12.49 -40.26 0.32
C ASP A 819 -11.23 -41.08 0.66
N GLY A 820 -10.47 -40.62 1.66
CA GLY A 820 -9.18 -41.18 2.05
C GLY A 820 -7.97 -40.58 1.33
N LYS A 821 -8.17 -39.89 0.19
CA LYS A 821 -7.05 -39.42 -0.67
C LYS A 821 -6.66 -37.95 -0.44
N GLN A 822 -7.52 -37.15 0.19
CA GLN A 822 -7.15 -35.77 0.51
C GLN A 822 -6.01 -35.72 1.54
N GLU A 823 -5.10 -34.76 1.36
CA GLU A 823 -3.99 -34.54 2.29
C GLU A 823 -4.51 -34.11 3.67
N LYS A 824 -3.82 -34.54 4.72
CA LYS A 824 -4.09 -34.19 6.13
C LYS A 824 -2.83 -33.61 6.76
N ALA A 825 -2.98 -32.84 7.81
CA ALA A 825 -1.92 -32.51 8.75
C ALA A 825 -2.47 -32.50 10.18
N THR A 826 -1.60 -32.20 11.14
CA THR A 826 -1.95 -31.90 12.53
C THR A 826 -1.83 -30.37 12.75
N PRO A 827 -2.41 -29.79 13.81
CA PRO A 827 -1.97 -28.52 14.36
C PRO A 827 -0.45 -28.48 14.60
N ILE A 828 0.24 -27.56 13.91
CA ILE A 828 1.71 -27.45 13.88
C ILE A 828 2.17 -26.19 14.61
N VAL A 829 3.15 -26.35 15.50
CA VAL A 829 3.90 -25.26 16.16
C VAL A 829 5.40 -25.56 16.06
N ALA A 830 6.09 -24.99 15.08
CA ALA A 830 7.49 -25.29 14.76
C ALA A 830 8.39 -24.05 14.82
N GLY A 831 9.22 -23.95 15.87
CA GLY A 831 10.42 -23.11 15.82
C GLY A 831 11.47 -23.68 14.88
N TYR A 832 12.63 -23.02 14.82
CA TYR A 832 13.71 -23.37 13.89
C TYR A 832 15.06 -23.44 14.60
N LYS A 833 15.83 -24.50 14.36
CA LYS A 833 17.22 -24.67 14.78
C LYS A 833 18.16 -24.62 13.56
N LEU A 834 19.31 -23.97 13.70
CA LEU A 834 20.44 -24.17 12.79
C LEU A 834 21.04 -25.58 12.94
N PRO A 835 21.76 -26.10 11.93
CA PRO A 835 22.48 -27.37 12.09
C PRO A 835 23.65 -27.21 13.06
N ASP A 836 23.77 -28.17 13.99
CA ASP A 836 24.87 -28.21 14.97
C ASP A 836 26.23 -28.26 14.25
N PRO A 837 27.26 -27.49 14.67
CA PRO A 837 28.51 -27.34 13.91
C PRO A 837 29.21 -28.64 13.53
N GLU A 838 29.07 -29.67 14.36
CA GLU A 838 29.65 -31.02 14.18
C GLU A 838 28.97 -31.81 13.05
N THR A 839 27.75 -31.44 12.68
CA THR A 839 27.00 -32.04 11.55
C THR A 839 27.31 -31.38 10.21
N VAL A 840 28.01 -30.24 10.22
CA VAL A 840 28.30 -29.42 9.03
C VAL A 840 29.66 -29.79 8.44
N THR A 841 29.69 -30.02 7.12
CA THR A 841 30.92 -30.33 6.38
C THR A 841 31.89 -29.14 6.45
N GLY A 842 32.97 -29.27 7.21
CA GLY A 842 33.93 -28.19 7.46
C GLY A 842 33.56 -27.26 8.63
N GLY A 843 32.47 -27.55 9.36
CA GLY A 843 31.99 -26.77 10.50
C GLY A 843 31.18 -25.53 10.13
N LEU A 844 30.40 -25.03 11.10
CA LEU A 844 29.62 -23.80 10.95
C LEU A 844 30.50 -22.57 11.27
N ASN A 845 30.86 -21.80 10.24
CA ASN A 845 31.84 -20.70 10.34
C ASN A 845 31.25 -19.32 10.68
N PHE A 846 30.04 -19.24 11.22
CA PHE A 846 29.38 -17.99 11.62
C PHE A 846 28.59 -18.13 12.93
N LYS A 847 28.19 -16.99 13.49
CA LYS A 847 27.19 -16.89 14.58
C LYS A 847 26.21 -15.78 14.21
N LEU A 848 24.92 -16.00 14.51
CA LEU A 848 23.89 -14.98 14.28
C LEU A 848 24.12 -13.75 15.20
N PRO A 849 23.65 -12.55 14.82
CA PRO A 849 23.88 -11.32 15.59
C PRO A 849 23.43 -11.35 17.06
N ASN A 850 22.42 -12.16 17.40
CA ASN A 850 21.94 -12.38 18.77
C ASN A 850 22.63 -13.53 19.52
N GLY A 851 23.58 -14.24 18.88
CA GLY A 851 24.26 -15.41 19.44
C GLY A 851 23.42 -16.68 19.58
N LEU A 852 22.14 -16.66 19.18
CA LEU A 852 21.23 -17.82 19.32
C LEU A 852 21.36 -18.79 18.15
N HIS A 853 21.24 -20.08 18.46
CA HIS A 853 21.26 -21.17 17.48
C HIS A 853 19.86 -21.77 17.23
N THR A 854 18.92 -21.56 18.16
CA THR A 854 17.51 -21.97 18.06
C THR A 854 16.59 -20.75 18.22
N GLY A 855 15.68 -20.55 17.26
CA GLY A 855 14.51 -19.70 17.41
C GLY A 855 13.35 -20.49 18.00
N TYR A 856 13.21 -20.44 19.32
CA TYR A 856 12.05 -21.02 20.00
C TYR A 856 10.81 -20.15 19.79
N ILE A 857 9.67 -20.78 19.46
CA ILE A 857 8.34 -20.17 19.64
C ILE A 857 8.06 -20.10 21.14
N LYS A 858 7.50 -19.00 21.65
CA LYS A 858 7.29 -18.82 23.09
C LYS A 858 5.84 -18.52 23.47
N ASN A 859 5.47 -18.85 24.72
CA ASN A 859 4.23 -18.42 25.37
C ASN A 859 2.98 -18.61 24.50
N ILE A 860 2.78 -19.84 24.02
CA ILE A 860 1.64 -20.20 23.17
C ILE A 860 0.58 -20.96 23.97
N VAL A 861 -0.66 -20.47 23.93
CA VAL A 861 -1.78 -20.96 24.71
C VAL A 861 -2.91 -21.43 23.81
N PHE A 862 -3.23 -22.72 23.88
CA PHE A 862 -4.48 -23.29 23.38
C PHE A 862 -5.43 -23.45 24.57
N ASN A 863 -6.43 -22.58 24.68
CA ASN A 863 -7.51 -22.73 25.67
C ASN A 863 -8.80 -23.15 24.97
N ASP A 864 -9.45 -24.21 25.45
CA ASP A 864 -10.79 -24.58 24.98
C ASP A 864 -10.82 -24.78 23.44
N VAL A 865 -9.88 -25.59 22.95
CA VAL A 865 -9.75 -25.96 21.53
C VAL A 865 -10.15 -27.43 21.38
N HIS A 866 -10.98 -27.75 20.39
CA HIS A 866 -11.53 -29.08 20.20
C HIS A 866 -11.27 -29.56 18.78
N VAL A 867 -10.52 -30.66 18.62
CA VAL A 867 -10.05 -31.18 17.32
C VAL A 867 -10.57 -32.58 17.07
N LEU A 868 -11.37 -32.75 16.01
CA LEU A 868 -11.77 -34.04 15.45
C LEU A 868 -11.14 -34.23 14.06
N VAL A 869 -10.10 -35.06 13.99
CA VAL A 869 -9.43 -35.40 12.72
C VAL A 869 -10.12 -36.55 12.00
N LYS A 870 -9.97 -36.64 10.67
CA LYS A 870 -10.39 -37.84 9.91
C LYS A 870 -9.61 -39.10 10.33
N GLY A 871 -8.37 -38.94 10.79
CA GLY A 871 -7.53 -40.02 11.31
C GLY A 871 -7.12 -41.04 10.25
N GLY A 872 -6.86 -42.29 10.64
CA GLY A 872 -6.48 -43.36 9.72
C GLY A 872 -5.01 -43.38 9.26
N ASN A 873 -4.11 -42.68 9.94
CA ASN A 873 -2.65 -42.84 9.78
C ASN A 873 -2.13 -44.07 10.52
N ALA A 874 -0.99 -44.61 10.07
CA ALA A 874 -0.47 -45.90 10.52
C ALA A 874 0.56 -45.75 11.64
N ALA A 875 0.81 -46.82 12.41
CA ALA A 875 1.76 -46.78 13.54
C ALA A 875 3.19 -46.40 13.11
N ALA A 876 3.57 -46.70 11.87
CA ALA A 876 4.85 -46.31 11.28
C ALA A 876 5.05 -44.78 11.20
N ASP A 877 3.97 -43.99 11.08
CA ASP A 877 4.07 -42.53 11.04
C ASP A 877 4.60 -41.93 12.35
N THR A 878 4.59 -42.68 13.46
CA THR A 878 5.19 -42.24 14.73
C THR A 878 6.72 -42.08 14.67
N ALA A 879 7.37 -42.71 13.69
CA ALA A 879 8.81 -42.60 13.44
C ALA A 879 9.17 -41.45 12.48
N ASN A 880 8.19 -40.72 11.93
CA ASN A 880 8.46 -39.64 10.98
C ASN A 880 9.20 -38.46 11.65
N LEU A 881 10.34 -38.10 11.07
CA LEU A 881 11.13 -36.93 11.45
C LEU A 881 10.89 -35.84 10.40
N ALA A 882 10.08 -34.84 10.75
CA ALA A 882 9.86 -33.68 9.91
C ALA A 882 11.16 -32.84 9.83
N PRO A 883 11.57 -32.34 8.65
CA PRO A 883 12.80 -31.57 8.49
C PRO A 883 12.69 -30.16 9.08
N GLU A 884 13.80 -29.43 9.08
CA GLU A 884 13.82 -27.97 9.28
C GLU A 884 13.39 -27.16 8.05
N LEU A 885 12.89 -25.95 8.31
CA LEU A 885 12.44 -25.03 7.25
C LEU A 885 13.60 -24.12 6.77
N GLY A 886 14.39 -24.65 5.84
CA GLY A 886 15.47 -23.93 5.15
C GLY A 886 14.99 -22.87 4.14
N VAL A 887 15.92 -22.27 3.39
CA VAL A 887 15.62 -21.19 2.43
C VAL A 887 14.63 -21.66 1.36
N GLY A 888 13.49 -20.96 1.27
CA GLY A 888 12.40 -21.29 0.35
C GLY A 888 11.40 -22.33 0.87
N GLN A 889 11.59 -22.86 2.08
CA GLN A 889 10.69 -23.81 2.73
C GLN A 889 9.80 -23.08 3.76
N TYR A 890 8.48 -23.08 3.56
CA TYR A 890 7.53 -22.37 4.45
C TYR A 890 6.06 -22.86 4.34
N ASN A 891 5.83 -24.06 3.79
CA ASN A 891 4.48 -24.61 3.63
C ASN A 891 4.32 -25.94 4.38
N VAL A 892 3.09 -26.29 4.75
CA VAL A 892 2.76 -27.52 5.51
C VAL A 892 3.38 -28.78 4.89
N ALA A 893 3.41 -28.88 3.55
CA ALA A 893 3.98 -30.01 2.82
C ALA A 893 5.53 -30.13 2.90
N ASN A 894 6.25 -29.08 3.32
CA ASN A 894 7.68 -29.19 3.64
C ASN A 894 7.90 -30.14 4.84
N LEU A 895 7.04 -30.03 5.86
CA LEU A 895 7.11 -30.78 7.12
C LEU A 895 6.59 -32.24 7.05
N LYS A 896 6.24 -32.72 5.85
CA LYS A 896 5.80 -34.11 5.58
C LYS A 896 4.58 -34.52 6.43
N VAL A 897 4.55 -35.76 6.92
CA VAL A 897 3.49 -36.28 7.81
C VAL A 897 4.01 -36.28 9.25
N GLN A 898 3.37 -35.51 10.13
CA GLN A 898 3.81 -35.36 11.51
C GLN A 898 3.48 -36.61 12.35
N PRO A 899 4.30 -36.95 13.37
CA PRO A 899 4.15 -38.16 14.20
C PRO A 899 2.98 -38.13 15.20
N SER A 900 2.15 -37.08 15.19
CA SER A 900 0.95 -36.95 16.03
C SER A 900 -0.25 -36.44 15.24
N TYR A 901 -1.46 -36.73 15.74
CA TYR A 901 -2.71 -36.31 15.11
C TYR A 901 -3.37 -35.07 15.75
N GLY A 902 -3.08 -34.76 17.02
CA GLY A 902 -3.72 -33.68 17.78
C GLY A 902 -2.91 -32.38 17.86
N ILE A 903 -1.63 -32.46 18.30
CA ILE A 903 -0.64 -31.37 18.21
C ILE A 903 0.73 -31.95 17.92
N TRP A 904 1.47 -31.35 16.98
CA TRP A 904 2.92 -31.51 16.85
C TRP A 904 3.62 -30.19 17.16
N ALA A 905 4.54 -30.21 18.14
CA ALA A 905 5.30 -29.04 18.54
C ALA A 905 6.81 -29.34 18.54
N ARG A 906 7.59 -28.47 17.89
CA ARG A 906 9.06 -28.51 17.87
C ARG A 906 9.67 -27.14 18.18
N HIS A 907 10.74 -27.09 18.99
CA HIS A 907 11.44 -25.86 19.38
C HIS A 907 10.46 -24.83 19.98
N VAL A 908 9.79 -25.21 21.07
CA VAL A 908 8.77 -24.38 21.75
C VAL A 908 9.11 -24.21 23.24
N SER A 909 8.89 -23.03 23.79
CA SER A 909 9.08 -22.73 25.22
C SER A 909 7.80 -22.14 25.82
N GLY A 910 7.24 -22.76 26.85
CA GLY A 910 5.98 -22.33 27.44
C GLY A 910 4.75 -22.64 26.56
N LEU A 911 4.64 -23.88 26.06
CA LEU A 911 3.42 -24.39 25.44
C LEU A 911 2.39 -24.72 26.52
N THR A 912 1.26 -24.01 26.52
CA THR A 912 0.10 -24.34 27.37
C THR A 912 -1.04 -24.87 26.51
N VAL A 913 -1.60 -26.03 26.88
CA VAL A 913 -2.86 -26.54 26.30
C VAL A 913 -3.78 -26.88 27.45
N LYS A 914 -4.96 -26.27 27.50
CA LYS A 914 -5.92 -26.44 28.59
C LYS A 914 -7.38 -26.52 28.13
N ASN A 915 -8.23 -27.21 28.89
CA ASN A 915 -9.66 -27.40 28.61
C ASN A 915 -9.95 -27.98 27.20
N SER A 916 -8.98 -28.66 26.59
CA SER A 916 -8.97 -28.95 25.15
C SER A 916 -9.13 -30.44 24.86
N THR A 917 -9.59 -30.76 23.65
CA THR A 917 -9.90 -32.14 23.24
C THR A 917 -9.28 -32.49 21.89
N PHE A 918 -8.76 -33.71 21.77
CA PHE A 918 -8.19 -34.23 20.53
C PHE A 918 -8.68 -35.65 20.29
N ASN A 919 -9.31 -35.87 19.13
CA ASN A 919 -10.04 -37.08 18.78
C ASN A 919 -9.90 -37.38 17.28
N TYR A 920 -10.22 -38.62 16.87
CA TYR A 920 -10.27 -39.06 15.47
C TYR A 920 -11.59 -39.74 15.12
N GLU A 921 -11.98 -39.68 13.84
CA GLU A 921 -13.13 -40.43 13.30
C GLU A 921 -12.76 -41.91 13.03
N LYS A 922 -11.61 -42.13 12.40
CA LYS A 922 -11.01 -43.46 12.17
C LYS A 922 -9.70 -43.57 12.96
N ARG A 923 -9.43 -44.73 13.59
CA ARG A 923 -8.19 -44.99 14.36
C ARG A 923 -6.97 -44.37 13.68
N ASP A 924 -6.33 -43.44 14.38
CA ASP A 924 -5.05 -42.87 14.00
C ASP A 924 -4.01 -43.39 14.99
N SER A 925 -3.11 -44.26 14.53
CA SER A 925 -2.14 -44.95 15.40
C SER A 925 -1.00 -44.04 15.87
N ARG A 926 -0.99 -42.78 15.45
CA ARG A 926 -0.03 -41.76 15.90
C ARG A 926 -0.32 -41.29 17.33
N TYR A 927 0.59 -40.51 17.91
CA TYR A 927 0.38 -39.93 19.23
C TYR A 927 -0.71 -38.84 19.19
N GLY A 928 -1.41 -38.61 20.30
CA GLY A 928 -2.30 -37.45 20.43
C GLY A 928 -1.50 -36.15 20.40
N ILE A 929 -0.43 -36.09 21.20
CA ILE A 929 0.52 -34.96 21.22
C ILE A 929 1.94 -35.50 21.07
N PHE A 930 2.79 -34.82 20.30
CA PHE A 930 4.23 -35.09 20.20
C PHE A 930 5.01 -33.79 20.39
N LEU A 931 5.96 -33.82 21.31
CA LEU A 931 6.87 -32.71 21.64
C LEU A 931 8.32 -33.08 21.32
N ASP A 932 9.01 -32.21 20.59
CA ASP A 932 10.43 -32.36 20.23
C ASP A 932 11.21 -31.07 20.57
N ASP A 933 12.16 -31.13 21.51
CA ASP A 933 12.81 -29.93 22.05
C ASP A 933 11.80 -28.86 22.52
N VAL A 934 10.91 -29.27 23.45
CA VAL A 934 9.93 -28.39 24.08
C VAL A 934 10.26 -28.21 25.57
N LEU A 935 10.26 -26.97 26.03
CA LEU A 935 10.66 -26.56 27.36
C LEU A 935 9.47 -25.94 28.11
N GLY A 936 9.16 -26.39 29.32
CA GLY A 936 8.13 -25.74 30.15
C GLY A 936 6.69 -25.94 29.66
N ALA A 937 6.36 -27.12 29.14
CA ALA A 937 5.01 -27.41 28.66
C ALA A 937 4.03 -27.64 29.82
N ARG A 938 2.77 -27.22 29.65
CA ARG A 938 1.71 -27.31 30.66
C ARG A 938 0.41 -27.85 30.03
N PHE A 939 -0.07 -28.97 30.56
CA PHE A 939 -1.27 -29.65 30.08
C PHE A 939 -2.29 -29.80 31.22
N SER A 940 -3.46 -29.14 31.11
CA SER A 940 -4.51 -29.22 32.14
C SER A 940 -5.92 -29.47 31.60
N ALA A 941 -6.68 -30.36 32.26
CA ALA A 941 -8.06 -30.70 31.90
C ALA A 941 -8.24 -31.11 30.41
N LEU A 942 -7.37 -31.99 29.91
CA LEU A 942 -7.38 -32.46 28.52
C LEU A 942 -8.09 -33.80 28.34
N LYS A 943 -8.66 -34.03 27.15
CA LYS A 943 -9.23 -35.33 26.74
C LYS A 943 -8.66 -35.79 25.40
N LEU A 944 -8.09 -36.99 25.37
CA LEU A 944 -7.36 -37.57 24.23
C LEU A 944 -7.91 -38.95 23.87
N VAL A 945 -7.64 -39.45 22.66
CA VAL A 945 -7.73 -40.91 22.35
C VAL A 945 -6.34 -41.49 22.16
N ARG A 946 -6.09 -42.64 22.79
CA ARG A 946 -4.90 -43.47 22.56
C ARG A 946 -5.31 -44.69 21.73
N ALA A 947 -4.79 -44.81 20.51
CA ALA A 947 -5.03 -45.98 19.67
C ALA A 947 -4.52 -47.27 20.33
N LYS A 948 -5.23 -48.38 20.16
CA LYS A 948 -4.95 -49.66 20.84
C LYS A 948 -3.56 -50.24 20.51
N ASP A 949 -3.00 -49.89 19.36
CA ASP A 949 -1.69 -50.28 18.86
C ASP A 949 -0.55 -49.33 19.26
N ASN A 950 -0.82 -48.28 20.04
CA ASN A 950 0.18 -47.34 20.54
C ASN A 950 0.08 -47.19 22.08
N ALA A 951 1.13 -47.58 22.80
CA ALA A 951 1.16 -47.53 24.26
C ALA A 951 1.16 -46.09 24.83
N THR A 952 1.49 -45.08 24.03
CA THR A 952 1.73 -43.70 24.47
C THR A 952 0.74 -42.73 23.83
N VAL A 953 0.22 -41.76 24.59
CA VAL A 953 -0.74 -40.75 24.08
C VAL A 953 -0.15 -39.34 23.97
N ILE A 954 0.76 -38.97 24.88
CA ILE A 954 1.63 -37.80 24.78
C ILE A 954 3.07 -38.32 24.69
N LYS A 955 3.77 -38.04 23.59
CA LYS A 955 5.17 -38.47 23.37
C LYS A 955 6.12 -37.30 23.55
N LEU A 956 7.15 -37.51 24.35
CA LEU A 956 8.26 -36.59 24.54
C LEU A 956 9.52 -37.09 23.80
N LYS A 957 10.22 -36.16 23.16
CA LYS A 957 11.58 -36.26 22.62
C LYS A 957 12.31 -34.97 22.98
N ASN A 958 13.52 -35.06 23.54
CA ASN A 958 14.37 -33.92 23.92
C ASN A 958 13.67 -32.82 24.78
N SER A 959 12.54 -33.11 25.39
CA SER A 959 11.64 -32.13 26.03
C SER A 959 11.74 -32.21 27.54
N SER A 960 11.67 -31.07 28.22
CA SER A 960 11.88 -30.98 29.68
C SER A 960 10.92 -29.98 30.34
N ASP A 961 10.76 -30.12 31.66
CA ASP A 961 9.74 -29.39 32.44
C ASP A 961 8.34 -29.48 31.80
N VAL A 962 7.78 -30.70 31.76
CA VAL A 962 6.42 -30.96 31.26
C VAL A 962 5.53 -31.30 32.44
N ALA A 963 4.47 -30.53 32.68
CA ALA A 963 3.51 -30.78 33.74
C ALA A 963 2.15 -31.22 33.19
N ILE A 964 1.54 -32.20 33.85
CA ILE A 964 0.29 -32.88 33.44
C ILE A 964 -0.69 -32.86 34.62
N GLU A 965 -1.88 -32.32 34.39
CA GLU A 965 -2.94 -32.16 35.39
C GLU A 965 -4.31 -32.51 34.79
N ASP A 966 -5.07 -33.39 35.44
CA ASP A 966 -6.40 -33.84 34.99
C ASP A 966 -6.53 -34.18 33.48
N VAL A 967 -5.46 -34.75 32.92
CA VAL A 967 -5.46 -35.29 31.56
C VAL A 967 -6.08 -36.69 31.58
N VAL A 968 -7.13 -36.88 30.78
CA VAL A 968 -7.83 -38.13 30.57
C VAL A 968 -7.59 -38.61 29.13
N TYR A 969 -7.43 -39.91 28.94
CA TYR A 969 -7.47 -40.52 27.62
C TYR A 969 -8.45 -41.69 27.56
N PHE A 970 -9.03 -41.90 26.39
CA PHE A 970 -9.84 -43.06 26.06
C PHE A 970 -8.99 -44.09 25.28
N ASN A 971 -9.25 -45.38 25.46
CA ASN A 971 -8.59 -46.42 24.66
C ASN A 971 -9.38 -46.68 23.38
N ASP A 972 -8.76 -46.41 22.23
CA ASP A 972 -9.18 -46.70 20.85
C ASP A 972 -10.46 -46.00 20.35
N GLU A 973 -11.43 -45.71 21.23
CA GLU A 973 -12.71 -45.10 20.90
C GLU A 973 -13.05 -43.96 21.88
N TRP A 974 -13.51 -42.82 21.36
CA TRP A 974 -13.89 -41.66 22.17
C TRP A 974 -15.02 -41.97 23.17
N GLY A 975 -14.92 -41.41 24.38
CA GLY A 975 -15.95 -41.54 25.42
C GLY A 975 -15.96 -42.89 26.16
N LYS A 976 -15.32 -43.94 25.64
CA LYS A 976 -15.29 -45.27 26.25
C LYS A 976 -14.06 -45.45 27.15
N LEU A 977 -14.28 -45.99 28.35
CA LEU A 977 -13.24 -46.35 29.32
C LEU A 977 -12.22 -45.21 29.58
N PRO A 978 -12.65 -44.07 30.14
CA PRO A 978 -11.74 -42.98 30.50
C PRO A 978 -10.70 -43.43 31.52
N LEU A 979 -9.42 -43.21 31.20
CA LEU A 979 -8.29 -43.43 32.09
C LEU A 979 -7.59 -42.09 32.35
N LYS A 980 -7.24 -41.81 33.61
CA LYS A 980 -6.32 -40.71 33.92
C LYS A 980 -4.93 -41.05 33.39
N LEU A 981 -4.26 -40.08 32.78
CA LEU A 981 -2.83 -40.14 32.53
C LEU A 981 -2.09 -39.93 33.86
N ALA A 982 -1.11 -40.77 34.17
CA ALA A 982 -0.24 -40.55 35.32
C ALA A 982 0.63 -39.30 35.09
N GLN A 983 1.07 -38.68 36.20
CA GLN A 983 1.99 -37.55 36.19
C GLN A 983 3.43 -38.01 35.92
#